data_AF-A0A955RGT3-F1
#
_entry.id   AF-A0A955RGT3-F1
#
_cell.length_a   1.000
_cell.length_b   1.000
_cell.length_c   1.000
_cell.angle_alpha   90.00
_cell.angle_beta   90.00
_cell.angle_gamma   90.00
#
_symmetry.space_group_name_H-M   'P 1'
#
loop_
_entity.id
_entity.type
_entity.pdbx_description
1 polymer ?
#
loop_
_entity_poly.entity_id
_entity_poly.type
_entity_poly.pdbx_seq_one_letter_code
_entity_poly.pdbx_strand_id
1 'polypeptide(L)'
;MSARPGAEEEGRYEDLGPIAAGGMGEVRRVRDRVLGRIVAMKVLLPERLHLPDAVGRFVEEARTAAVLQHPGMIPVHELGWLPDGRPYFTMEEVRGRTLADAIRELHAASDRVYRPPASGLGLVGLLEAVRQVCAAVGFAHARGVVHRDLKPSNVMLGRHGEVRVVDWGIARIGEAAGPLDEEEPLRPAFETQGRLTGTPRYMAPEQVTGGVVGPQVDVWALGCILYELLSGRAPYASDDTLEVLALLASDAPIPAPSQRTPLPVDPALDALVAEALRPDPAERPAHAGVLAARLGAWLEGESRRQRAEARVAEARGLLERAEAAQVEAVEAERRASELLRDVADADPEERKAPGWAEQDRARELRRDARRYGTEAEIALQAALADAPDAVEIRRMLAARHHAAHAAAEAIKDHDAAERAEGFLRAELALLPDSPERRAWARWLEGTGELTLVTDPPGAVVRAHRYVPHGRRLVTREEGVLGTTPLIRVPLGSGSWLLTLEHPERETVRYPVFLERAGVWDGVPPEGGDPVPVWLPPRGSLAPDDCYVPAGWFLAGEEGHPLVRRWADAFVAKRMPVDNAAFIAFLDDLVRSGQEERALEVCPRDDFNKAGASTPIYGRRADGTFFLQPDADGDLWEPGWPVMMLGLPSFLAYAAWRSERDGLPWRLPGSYEWEKAARG
;
A
#
# COMPACT_ATOMS: atom_id res chain seq x y z
N MET A 1 30.05 -51.48 -55.76
CA MET A 1 29.14 -50.88 -56.77
C MET A 1 28.21 -49.95 -56.01
N SER A 2 28.40 -48.63 -56.17
CA SER A 2 27.76 -47.57 -55.37
C SER A 2 26.44 -47.16 -56.02
N ALA A 3 25.33 -47.33 -55.31
CA ALA A 3 24.02 -46.85 -55.71
C ALA A 3 23.88 -45.39 -55.26
N ARG A 4 23.84 -44.45 -56.23
CA ARG A 4 23.35 -43.08 -56.02
C ARG A 4 21.83 -43.13 -55.83
N PRO A 5 21.24 -42.66 -54.71
CA PRO A 5 19.81 -42.47 -54.61
C PRO A 5 19.42 -41.05 -55.09
N GLY A 6 18.47 -40.99 -56.04
CA GLY A 6 17.62 -39.83 -56.34
C GLY A 6 18.31 -38.52 -56.76
N ALA A 7 18.70 -38.41 -58.04
CA ALA A 7 18.85 -37.08 -58.65
C ALA A 7 17.45 -36.43 -58.74
N GLU A 8 17.31 -35.19 -58.26
CA GLU A 8 16.05 -34.44 -58.39
C GLU A 8 15.63 -34.26 -59.86
N GLU A 9 14.32 -34.33 -60.08
CA GLU A 9 13.66 -33.79 -61.27
C GLU A 9 14.04 -32.32 -61.43
N GLU A 10 14.66 -31.97 -62.56
CA GLU A 10 14.99 -30.58 -62.93
C GLU A 10 13.80 -29.64 -62.67
N GLY A 11 13.95 -28.73 -61.70
CA GLY A 11 13.05 -27.58 -61.56
C GLY A 11 12.09 -27.55 -60.36
N ARG A 12 12.23 -28.40 -59.33
CA ARG A 12 11.41 -28.30 -58.09
C ARG A 12 11.64 -27.01 -57.30
N TYR A 13 12.89 -26.65 -57.04
CA TYR A 13 13.26 -25.46 -56.28
C TYR A 13 13.69 -24.33 -57.22
N GLU A 14 12.91 -23.25 -57.23
CA GLU A 14 13.25 -22.02 -57.94
C GLU A 14 14.07 -21.10 -57.03
N ASP A 15 15.29 -20.77 -57.45
CA ASP A 15 16.18 -19.88 -56.71
C ASP A 15 15.69 -18.42 -56.77
N LEU A 16 15.51 -17.81 -55.60
CA LEU A 16 15.07 -16.43 -55.42
C LEU A 16 16.19 -15.53 -54.88
N GLY A 17 17.41 -16.05 -54.76
CA GLY A 17 18.61 -15.31 -54.38
C GLY A 17 19.18 -15.70 -53.01
N PRO A 18 20.40 -15.22 -52.70
CA PRO A 18 21.11 -15.55 -51.47
C PRO A 18 20.48 -14.90 -50.24
N ILE A 19 20.49 -15.62 -49.12
CA ILE A 19 20.13 -15.11 -47.78
C ILE A 19 21.39 -14.84 -46.97
N ALA A 20 22.29 -15.82 -46.91
CA ALA A 20 23.54 -15.77 -46.16
C ALA A 20 24.60 -16.68 -46.80
N ALA A 21 25.88 -16.39 -46.56
CA ALA A 21 26.99 -17.25 -46.96
C ALA A 21 27.91 -17.50 -45.76
N GLY A 22 28.26 -18.77 -45.51
CA GLY A 22 29.11 -19.18 -44.39
C GLY A 22 30.26 -20.09 -44.83
N GLY A 23 31.11 -20.49 -43.89
CA GLY A 23 32.33 -21.24 -44.20
C GLY A 23 32.12 -22.66 -44.74
N MET A 24 30.93 -23.24 -44.52
CA MET A 24 30.58 -24.62 -44.90
C MET A 24 29.55 -24.68 -46.03
N GLY A 25 28.71 -23.66 -46.20
CA GLY A 25 27.63 -23.65 -47.18
C GLY A 25 27.08 -22.24 -47.42
N GLU A 26 26.35 -22.08 -48.51
CA GLU A 26 25.52 -20.90 -48.79
C GLU A 26 24.05 -21.21 -48.49
N VAL A 27 23.32 -20.24 -47.94
CA VAL A 27 21.88 -20.33 -47.70
C VAL A 27 21.18 -19.45 -48.72
N ARG A 28 20.28 -20.06 -49.52
CA ARG A 28 19.52 -19.39 -50.57
C ARG A 28 18.03 -19.43 -50.25
N ARG A 29 17.31 -18.40 -50.66
CA ARG A 29 15.85 -18.39 -50.63
C ARG A 29 15.38 -19.14 -51.87
N VAL A 30 14.55 -20.16 -51.71
CA VAL A 30 13.99 -20.88 -52.85
C VAL A 30 12.47 -20.99 -52.74
N ARG A 31 11.79 -21.03 -53.88
CA ARG A 31 10.37 -21.39 -53.96
C ARG A 31 10.27 -22.88 -54.29
N ASP A 32 9.70 -23.63 -53.37
CA ASP A 32 9.24 -25.00 -53.60
C ASP A 32 8.01 -24.94 -54.52
N ARG A 33 8.20 -25.31 -55.80
CA ARG A 33 7.12 -25.22 -56.81
C ARG A 33 6.04 -26.28 -56.63
N VAL A 34 6.35 -27.38 -55.93
CA VAL A 34 5.39 -28.47 -55.69
C VAL A 34 4.44 -28.09 -54.55
N LEU A 35 4.99 -27.61 -53.43
CA LEU A 35 4.21 -27.22 -52.26
C LEU A 35 3.76 -25.75 -52.28
N GLY A 36 4.25 -24.96 -53.24
CA GLY A 36 3.89 -23.55 -53.41
C GLY A 36 4.38 -22.63 -52.28
N ARG A 37 5.47 -23.00 -51.58
CA ARG A 37 5.98 -22.28 -50.40
C ARG A 37 7.40 -21.74 -50.60
N ILE A 38 7.76 -20.73 -49.82
CA ILE A 38 9.14 -20.23 -49.73
C ILE A 38 9.85 -20.96 -48.60
N VAL A 39 11.05 -21.48 -48.88
CA VAL A 39 11.92 -22.15 -47.90
C VAL A 39 13.35 -21.61 -48.01
N ALA A 40 14.13 -21.79 -46.96
CA ALA A 40 15.57 -21.57 -47.00
C ALA A 40 16.25 -22.88 -47.40
N MET A 41 17.18 -22.84 -48.36
CA MET A 41 17.95 -23.98 -48.83
C MET A 41 19.43 -23.74 -48.53
N LYS A 42 20.00 -24.55 -47.63
CA LYS A 42 21.45 -24.54 -47.39
C LYS A 42 22.09 -25.50 -48.38
N VAL A 43 23.13 -25.06 -49.07
CA VAL A 43 23.86 -25.81 -50.08
C VAL A 43 25.34 -25.83 -49.71
N LEU A 44 25.98 -26.99 -49.79
CA LEU A 44 27.43 -27.10 -49.57
C LEU A 44 28.19 -26.26 -50.61
N LEU A 45 29.25 -25.57 -50.20
CA LEU A 45 30.09 -24.83 -51.13
C LEU A 45 30.83 -25.78 -52.10
N PRO A 46 30.98 -25.43 -53.40
CA PRO A 46 31.66 -26.27 -54.39
C PRO A 46 33.08 -26.67 -53.96
N GLU A 47 33.82 -25.75 -53.35
CA GLU A 47 35.22 -25.96 -52.92
C GLU A 47 35.32 -26.97 -51.76
N ARG A 48 34.22 -27.22 -51.06
CA ARG A 48 34.14 -28.16 -49.93
C ARG A 48 33.76 -29.57 -50.38
N LEU A 49 33.24 -29.74 -51.59
CA LEU A 49 32.73 -31.03 -52.10
C LEU A 49 33.82 -32.11 -52.15
N HIS A 50 35.08 -31.70 -52.35
CA HIS A 50 36.23 -32.60 -52.44
C HIS A 50 36.87 -32.93 -51.09
N LEU A 51 36.39 -32.34 -49.99
CA LEU A 51 36.89 -32.62 -48.63
C LEU A 51 36.06 -33.78 -48.03
N PRO A 52 36.66 -34.95 -47.76
CA PRO A 52 35.93 -36.15 -47.33
C PRO A 52 35.00 -35.92 -46.12
N ASP A 53 35.45 -35.13 -45.15
CA ASP A 53 34.70 -34.88 -43.91
C ASP A 53 33.63 -33.77 -44.05
N ALA A 54 33.64 -32.99 -45.13
CA ALA A 54 32.74 -31.83 -45.27
C ALA A 54 31.32 -32.26 -45.66
N VAL A 55 31.21 -33.20 -46.60
CA VAL A 55 29.91 -33.76 -47.04
C VAL A 55 29.25 -34.54 -45.91
N GLY A 56 30.01 -35.38 -45.20
CA GLY A 56 29.51 -36.16 -44.07
C GLY A 56 28.93 -35.29 -42.96
N ARG A 57 29.69 -34.26 -42.53
CA ARG A 57 29.23 -33.29 -41.51
C ARG A 57 28.00 -32.51 -41.95
N PHE A 58 27.91 -32.14 -43.23
CA PHE A 58 26.74 -31.41 -43.76
C PHE A 58 25.47 -32.26 -43.70
N VAL A 59 25.57 -33.54 -44.05
CA VAL A 59 24.46 -34.50 -43.96
C VAL A 59 24.10 -34.79 -42.50
N GLU A 60 25.08 -34.91 -41.62
CA GLU A 60 24.86 -35.12 -40.18
C GLU A 60 24.18 -33.91 -39.52
N GLU A 61 24.55 -32.69 -39.93
CA GLU A 61 23.91 -31.44 -39.51
C GLU A 61 22.40 -31.48 -39.82
N ALA A 62 22.06 -31.77 -41.08
CA ALA A 62 20.68 -31.87 -41.54
C ALA A 62 19.89 -32.95 -40.79
N ARG A 63 20.47 -34.14 -40.61
CA ARG A 63 19.83 -35.28 -39.92
C ARG A 63 19.55 -34.98 -38.45
N THR A 64 20.51 -34.36 -37.77
CA THR A 64 20.36 -34.01 -36.35
C THR A 64 19.32 -32.91 -36.17
N ALA A 65 19.34 -31.88 -37.01
CA ALA A 65 18.31 -30.85 -36.98
C ALA A 65 16.90 -31.41 -37.31
N ALA A 66 16.81 -32.41 -38.21
CA ALA A 66 15.54 -33.06 -38.55
C ALA A 66 14.89 -33.84 -37.39
N VAL A 67 15.68 -34.45 -36.49
CA VAL A 67 15.12 -35.20 -35.35
C VAL A 67 14.75 -34.31 -34.15
N LEU A 68 15.17 -33.05 -34.15
CA LEU A 68 14.90 -32.11 -33.08
C LEU A 68 13.63 -31.29 -33.33
N GLN A 69 12.48 -31.87 -32.97
CA GLN A 69 11.18 -31.20 -33.09
C GLN A 69 10.87 -30.36 -31.85
N HIS A 70 11.20 -29.06 -31.89
CA HIS A 70 10.91 -28.09 -30.83
C HIS A 70 10.58 -26.72 -31.43
N PRO A 71 9.63 -25.94 -30.88
CA PRO A 71 9.27 -24.61 -31.41
C PRO A 71 10.48 -23.65 -31.53
N GLY A 72 11.45 -23.78 -30.64
CA GLY A 72 12.67 -22.96 -30.66
C GLY A 72 13.74 -23.40 -31.67
N MET A 73 13.46 -24.39 -32.52
CA MET A 73 14.41 -24.90 -33.53
C MET A 73 13.82 -24.79 -34.93
N ILE A 74 14.69 -24.62 -35.93
CA ILE A 74 14.24 -24.59 -37.32
C ILE A 74 13.98 -26.02 -37.80
N PRO A 75 12.75 -26.35 -38.24
CA PRO A 75 12.47 -27.65 -38.82
C PRO A 75 13.15 -27.80 -40.18
N VAL A 76 13.92 -28.88 -40.33
CA VAL A 76 14.43 -29.33 -41.64
C VAL A 76 13.32 -30.10 -42.36
N HIS A 77 13.06 -29.74 -43.61
CA HIS A 77 12.01 -30.33 -44.43
C HIS A 77 12.52 -31.46 -45.31
N GLU A 78 13.72 -31.31 -45.89
CA GLU A 78 14.26 -32.28 -46.84
C GLU A 78 15.78 -32.20 -46.92
N LEU A 79 16.42 -33.33 -47.22
CA LEU A 79 17.84 -33.45 -47.57
C LEU A 79 17.92 -34.07 -48.97
N GLY A 80 18.65 -33.43 -49.88
CA GLY A 80 18.79 -33.84 -51.27
C GLY A 80 20.16 -33.52 -51.86
N TRP A 81 20.30 -33.77 -53.17
CA TRP A 81 21.53 -33.52 -53.93
C TRP A 81 21.21 -32.75 -55.21
N LEU A 82 21.98 -31.69 -55.45
CA LEU A 82 21.91 -30.93 -56.69
C LEU A 82 22.47 -31.75 -57.87
N PRO A 83 22.13 -31.39 -59.13
CA PRO A 83 22.67 -32.06 -60.32
C PRO A 83 24.20 -32.07 -60.42
N ASP A 84 24.86 -31.08 -59.81
CA ASP A 84 26.32 -30.98 -59.73
C ASP A 84 26.94 -31.80 -58.58
N GLY A 85 26.13 -32.56 -57.84
CA GLY A 85 26.54 -33.48 -56.78
C GLY A 85 26.65 -32.85 -55.40
N ARG A 86 26.40 -31.54 -55.24
CA ARG A 86 26.44 -30.89 -53.93
C ARG A 86 25.21 -31.27 -53.09
N PRO A 87 25.38 -31.69 -51.82
CA PRO A 87 24.24 -31.90 -50.94
C PRO A 87 23.60 -30.55 -50.57
N TYR A 88 22.28 -30.57 -50.40
CA TYR A 88 21.51 -29.45 -49.88
C TYR A 88 20.46 -29.95 -48.89
N PHE A 89 20.02 -29.09 -47.98
CA PHE A 89 18.79 -29.34 -47.23
C PHE A 89 17.91 -28.10 -47.19
N THR A 90 16.60 -28.30 -47.15
CA THR A 90 15.61 -27.22 -47.04
C THR A 90 15.06 -27.12 -45.64
N MET A 91 14.76 -25.90 -45.21
CA MET A 91 14.29 -25.60 -43.87
C MET A 91 13.36 -24.37 -43.88
N GLU A 92 12.65 -24.15 -42.79
CA GLU A 92 11.78 -22.97 -42.64
C GLU A 92 12.58 -21.66 -42.85
N GLU A 93 12.07 -20.76 -43.69
CA GLU A 93 12.65 -19.42 -43.84
C GLU A 93 12.20 -18.52 -42.68
N VAL A 94 13.05 -18.37 -41.67
CA VAL A 94 12.76 -17.46 -40.54
C VAL A 94 12.95 -16.01 -40.98
N ARG A 95 11.84 -15.27 -41.06
CA ARG A 95 11.86 -13.83 -41.38
C ARG A 95 11.91 -13.00 -40.12
N GLY A 96 13.02 -12.30 -39.92
CA GLY A 96 13.25 -11.54 -38.69
C GLY A 96 14.61 -10.85 -38.67
N ARG A 97 15.14 -10.65 -37.47
CA ARG A 97 16.50 -10.15 -37.22
C ARG A 97 17.24 -11.08 -36.27
N THR A 98 18.55 -10.95 -36.17
CA THR A 98 19.31 -11.75 -35.20
C THR A 98 19.20 -11.17 -33.78
N LEU A 99 19.47 -11.98 -32.76
CA LEU A 99 19.62 -11.51 -31.39
C LEU A 99 20.80 -10.52 -31.28
N ALA A 100 21.85 -10.69 -32.08
CA ALA A 100 22.97 -9.75 -32.15
C ALA A 100 22.52 -8.33 -32.56
N ASP A 101 21.63 -8.23 -33.56
CA ASP A 101 21.05 -6.95 -33.98
C ASP A 101 20.21 -6.34 -32.86
N ALA A 102 19.35 -7.15 -32.24
CA ALA A 102 18.49 -6.70 -31.17
C ALA A 102 19.25 -6.20 -29.93
N ILE A 103 20.34 -6.87 -29.54
CA ILE A 103 21.22 -6.41 -28.44
C ILE A 103 21.85 -5.06 -28.80
N ARG A 104 22.40 -4.92 -30.02
CA ARG A 104 22.99 -3.64 -30.45
C ARG A 104 21.98 -2.50 -30.43
N GLU A 105 20.77 -2.75 -30.91
CA GLU A 105 19.70 -1.76 -30.93
C GLU A 105 19.22 -1.38 -29.51
N LEU A 106 19.11 -2.35 -28.59
CA LEU A 106 18.79 -2.08 -27.18
C LEU A 106 19.83 -1.14 -26.55
N HIS A 107 21.12 -1.46 -26.70
CA HIS A 107 22.19 -0.68 -26.11
C HIS A 107 22.36 0.69 -26.78
N ALA A 108 22.11 0.80 -28.09
CA ALA A 108 22.11 2.08 -28.79
C ALA A 108 20.97 3.01 -28.35
N ALA A 109 19.83 2.45 -27.95
CA ALA A 109 18.67 3.20 -27.45
C ALA A 109 18.76 3.52 -25.94
N SER A 110 19.68 2.88 -25.22
CA SER A 110 19.79 2.96 -23.75
C SER A 110 20.90 3.93 -23.34
N ASP A 111 20.69 4.63 -22.24
CA ASP A 111 21.64 5.59 -21.68
C ASP A 111 22.07 5.22 -20.25
N ARG A 112 21.29 5.64 -19.25
CA ARG A 112 21.44 5.28 -17.84
C ARG A 112 20.42 4.23 -17.41
N VAL A 113 19.42 3.96 -18.25
CA VAL A 113 18.39 2.95 -18.02
C VAL A 113 18.16 2.21 -19.33
N TYR A 114 17.85 0.91 -19.26
CA TYR A 114 17.45 0.16 -20.44
C TYR A 114 16.16 0.74 -21.03
N ARG A 115 16.22 1.15 -22.29
CA ARG A 115 15.06 1.65 -23.04
C ARG A 115 14.76 0.74 -24.21
N PRO A 116 13.51 0.31 -24.41
CA PRO A 116 13.15 -0.45 -25.59
C PRO A 116 13.40 0.39 -26.85
N PRO A 117 14.09 -0.14 -27.87
CA PRO A 117 14.25 0.55 -29.14
C PRO A 117 12.91 0.64 -29.87
N ALA A 118 12.76 1.62 -30.78
CA ALA A 118 11.55 1.77 -31.59
C ALA A 118 11.21 0.51 -32.43
N SER A 119 12.22 -0.31 -32.70
CA SER A 119 12.14 -1.56 -33.45
C SER A 119 11.65 -2.77 -32.64
N GLY A 120 11.42 -2.64 -31.32
CA GLY A 120 10.73 -3.67 -30.54
C GLY A 120 11.29 -3.93 -29.14
N LEU A 121 11.69 -5.17 -28.88
CA LEU A 121 11.89 -5.75 -27.53
C LEU A 121 12.90 -4.98 -26.66
N GLY A 122 12.48 -4.57 -25.46
CA GLY A 122 13.37 -4.12 -24.39
C GLY A 122 14.06 -5.27 -23.66
N LEU A 123 14.84 -4.97 -22.61
CA LEU A 123 15.65 -5.96 -21.88
C LEU A 123 14.85 -7.20 -21.43
N VAL A 124 13.69 -7.02 -20.78
CA VAL A 124 12.85 -8.14 -20.30
C VAL A 124 12.40 -9.04 -21.44
N GLY A 125 12.02 -8.46 -22.58
CA GLY A 125 11.62 -9.22 -23.77
C GLY A 125 12.80 -10.00 -24.39
N LEU A 126 14.01 -9.45 -24.36
CA LEU A 126 15.21 -10.16 -24.81
C LEU A 126 15.66 -11.23 -23.82
N LEU A 127 15.51 -11.02 -22.51
CA LEU A 127 15.75 -12.05 -21.50
C LEU A 127 14.78 -13.22 -21.66
N GLU A 128 13.51 -12.95 -21.97
CA GLU A 128 12.53 -13.98 -22.32
C GLU A 128 12.94 -14.74 -23.59
N ALA A 129 13.45 -14.05 -24.61
CA ALA A 129 13.99 -14.72 -25.79
C ALA A 129 15.19 -15.62 -25.45
N VAL A 130 16.14 -15.14 -24.64
CA VAL A 130 17.27 -15.96 -24.15
C VAL A 130 16.77 -17.16 -23.34
N ARG A 131 15.74 -17.00 -22.50
CA ARG A 131 15.11 -18.12 -21.78
C ARG A 131 14.56 -19.19 -22.75
N GLN A 132 13.90 -18.77 -23.84
CA GLN A 132 13.40 -19.68 -24.88
C GLN A 132 14.54 -20.40 -25.61
N VAL A 133 15.65 -19.71 -25.89
CA VAL A 133 16.86 -20.33 -26.44
C VAL A 133 17.44 -21.37 -25.47
N CYS A 134 17.58 -21.03 -24.19
CA CYS A 134 18.03 -21.98 -23.16
C CYS A 134 17.11 -23.21 -23.09
N ALA A 135 15.79 -23.03 -23.22
CA ALA A 135 14.84 -24.14 -23.22
C ALA A 135 14.98 -25.03 -24.47
N ALA A 136 15.15 -24.43 -25.66
CA ALA A 136 15.38 -25.17 -26.90
C ALA A 136 16.70 -25.96 -26.85
N VAL A 137 17.79 -25.33 -26.42
CA VAL A 137 19.09 -26.00 -26.25
C VAL A 137 19.01 -27.09 -25.18
N GLY A 138 18.28 -26.85 -24.09
CA GLY A 138 18.00 -27.88 -23.07
C GLY A 138 17.29 -29.11 -23.64
N PHE A 139 16.34 -28.90 -24.55
CA PHE A 139 15.66 -29.99 -25.27
C PHE A 139 16.62 -30.80 -26.16
N ALA A 140 17.59 -30.15 -26.80
CA ALA A 140 18.65 -30.83 -27.57
C ALA A 140 19.57 -31.65 -26.68
N HIS A 141 20.01 -31.08 -25.55
CA HIS A 141 20.85 -31.77 -24.57
C HIS A 141 20.21 -33.04 -24.04
N ALA A 142 18.90 -33.02 -23.77
CA ALA A 142 18.15 -34.20 -23.33
C ALA A 142 18.13 -35.33 -24.38
N ARG A 143 18.51 -35.04 -25.63
CA ARG A 143 18.63 -35.99 -26.76
C ARG A 143 20.09 -36.27 -27.16
N GLY A 144 21.05 -35.87 -26.33
CA GLY A 144 22.48 -36.10 -26.58
C GLY A 144 23.08 -35.23 -27.69
N VAL A 145 22.43 -34.12 -28.05
CA VAL A 145 22.91 -33.17 -29.05
C VAL A 145 23.44 -31.91 -28.38
N VAL A 146 24.64 -31.48 -28.78
CA VAL A 146 25.29 -30.23 -28.34
C VAL A 146 25.55 -29.35 -29.56
N HIS A 147 25.31 -28.05 -29.43
CA HIS A 147 25.36 -27.06 -30.51
C HIS A 147 26.77 -26.57 -30.84
N ARG A 148 27.63 -26.33 -29.83
CA ARG A 148 29.06 -25.96 -29.91
C ARG A 148 29.44 -24.62 -30.56
N ASP A 149 28.57 -24.00 -31.36
CA ASP A 149 28.74 -22.63 -31.91
C ASP A 149 27.55 -21.73 -31.58
N LEU A 150 27.09 -21.72 -30.33
CA LEU A 150 26.05 -20.78 -29.89
C LEU A 150 26.60 -19.36 -29.79
N LYS A 151 25.88 -18.42 -30.41
CA LYS A 151 26.18 -16.98 -30.40
C LYS A 151 24.94 -16.17 -30.76
N PRO A 152 24.88 -14.86 -30.48
CA PRO A 152 23.71 -14.03 -30.77
C PRO A 152 23.32 -14.00 -32.26
N SER A 153 24.26 -14.16 -33.19
CA SER A 153 23.93 -14.23 -34.63
C SER A 153 23.24 -15.53 -35.04
N ASN A 154 23.36 -16.59 -34.22
CA ASN A 154 22.73 -17.90 -34.45
C ASN A 154 21.36 -18.02 -33.75
N VAL A 155 20.82 -16.90 -33.28
CA VAL A 155 19.47 -16.82 -32.71
C VAL A 155 18.68 -15.82 -33.55
N MET A 156 17.61 -16.29 -34.17
CA MET A 156 16.70 -15.49 -34.98
C MET A 156 15.45 -15.12 -34.17
N LEU A 157 15.10 -13.83 -34.19
CA LEU A 157 13.88 -13.28 -33.61
C LEU A 157 12.89 -12.99 -34.75
N GLY A 158 11.85 -13.82 -34.85
CA GLY A 158 10.80 -13.74 -35.87
C GLY A 158 9.83 -12.58 -35.64
N ARG A 159 9.10 -12.19 -36.69
CA ARG A 159 8.16 -11.04 -36.66
C ARG A 159 6.96 -11.23 -35.72
N HIS A 160 6.62 -12.47 -35.40
CA HIS A 160 5.48 -12.82 -34.56
C HIS A 160 5.88 -13.29 -33.15
N GLY A 161 7.13 -12.99 -32.74
CA GLY A 161 7.64 -13.37 -31.42
C GLY A 161 8.27 -14.75 -31.36
N GLU A 162 8.48 -15.41 -32.51
CA GLU A 162 9.21 -16.67 -32.59
C GLU A 162 10.69 -16.46 -32.24
N VAL A 163 11.29 -17.39 -31.49
CA VAL A 163 12.72 -17.40 -31.19
C VAL A 163 13.29 -18.70 -31.70
N ARG A 164 14.18 -18.65 -32.70
CA ARG A 164 14.70 -19.84 -33.39
C ARG A 164 16.21 -19.91 -33.29
N VAL A 165 16.73 -21.05 -32.84
CA VAL A 165 18.16 -21.37 -32.87
C VAL A 165 18.51 -21.96 -34.23
N VAL A 166 19.56 -21.43 -34.86
CA VAL A 166 20.00 -21.75 -36.23
C VAL A 166 21.46 -22.18 -36.26
N ASP A 167 21.89 -22.81 -37.36
CA ASP A 167 23.29 -23.19 -37.63
C ASP A 167 23.95 -24.05 -36.52
N TRP A 168 23.47 -25.28 -36.38
CA TRP A 168 23.96 -26.24 -35.39
C TRP A 168 25.35 -26.79 -35.76
N GLY A 169 26.37 -26.46 -34.96
CA GLY A 169 27.75 -26.96 -35.09
C GLY A 169 27.93 -28.36 -34.52
N ILE A 170 27.28 -29.36 -35.10
CA ILE A 170 27.04 -30.66 -34.45
C ILE A 170 28.30 -31.52 -34.25
N ALA A 171 28.39 -32.12 -33.06
CA ALA A 171 28.82 -33.51 -32.91
C ALA A 171 27.93 -34.23 -31.88
N ARG A 172 27.56 -35.48 -32.14
CA ARG A 172 26.86 -36.36 -31.18
C ARG A 172 27.77 -36.75 -30.01
N ILE A 173 27.19 -36.86 -28.82
CA ILE A 173 27.84 -37.46 -27.66
C ILE A 173 27.37 -38.91 -27.54
N GLY A 174 28.26 -39.87 -27.81
CA GLY A 174 28.12 -41.29 -27.46
C GLY A 174 26.97 -42.07 -28.12
N GLU A 175 27.30 -43.06 -28.96
CA GLU A 175 26.34 -44.09 -29.37
C GLU A 175 26.06 -45.05 -28.21
N ALA A 176 24.82 -45.08 -27.73
CA ALA A 176 24.26 -46.21 -26.98
C ALA A 176 22.71 -46.16 -26.96
N ALA A 177 22.07 -46.49 -28.09
CA ALA A 177 20.71 -47.06 -28.16
C ALA A 177 20.44 -47.57 -29.60
N GLY A 178 20.57 -48.89 -29.82
CA GLY A 178 20.49 -49.58 -31.14
C GLY A 178 19.06 -49.88 -31.65
N PRO A 179 18.84 -50.91 -32.50
CA PRO A 179 19.75 -51.63 -33.40
C PRO A 179 19.42 -51.36 -34.88
N LEU A 180 20.42 -51.19 -35.74
CA LEU A 180 20.30 -51.45 -37.18
C LEU A 180 21.61 -52.09 -37.64
N ASP A 181 21.46 -53.31 -38.13
CA ASP A 181 22.38 -54.28 -38.75
C ASP A 181 23.81 -53.82 -39.13
N GLU A 182 24.76 -54.58 -38.57
CA GLU A 182 26.06 -55.10 -39.07
C GLU A 182 26.47 -54.64 -40.49
N GLU A 183 27.68 -54.17 -40.84
CA GLU A 183 29.05 -54.40 -40.35
C GLU A 183 29.91 -53.16 -40.68
N GLU A 184 30.38 -52.41 -39.68
CA GLU A 184 31.66 -51.68 -39.76
C GLU A 184 32.22 -51.53 -38.33
N PRO A 185 33.54 -51.71 -38.11
CA PRO A 185 34.11 -51.60 -36.78
C PRO A 185 34.01 -50.16 -36.26
N LEU A 186 33.19 -49.99 -35.23
CA LEU A 186 33.05 -48.81 -34.38
C LEU A 186 34.42 -48.25 -33.98
N ARG A 187 34.80 -47.12 -34.58
CA ARG A 187 35.82 -46.23 -34.03
C ARG A 187 35.14 -45.38 -32.95
N PRO A 188 35.66 -45.31 -31.72
CA PRO A 188 35.18 -44.32 -30.76
C PRO A 188 35.42 -42.93 -31.36
N ALA A 189 34.34 -42.19 -31.66
CA ALA A 189 34.39 -40.83 -32.22
C ALA A 189 34.84 -39.77 -31.17
N PHE A 190 35.72 -40.15 -30.25
CA PHE A 190 36.31 -39.28 -29.23
C PHE A 190 37.75 -38.87 -29.52
N GLU A 191 38.22 -39.09 -30.75
CA GLU A 191 39.54 -38.63 -31.21
C GLU A 191 39.42 -37.93 -32.58
N THR A 192 38.87 -36.72 -32.60
CA THR A 192 39.24 -35.77 -33.65
C THR A 192 40.04 -34.67 -32.99
N GLN A 193 41.36 -34.72 -33.19
CA GLN A 193 42.28 -33.64 -32.83
C GLN A 193 41.70 -32.29 -33.29
N GLY A 194 41.63 -31.36 -32.34
CA GLY A 194 40.88 -30.11 -32.43
C GLY A 194 41.23 -29.26 -33.65
N ARG A 195 40.26 -29.08 -34.55
CA ARG A 195 40.15 -27.82 -35.30
C ARG A 195 39.23 -26.90 -34.50
N LEU A 196 39.78 -25.77 -34.04
CA LEU A 196 39.03 -24.62 -33.54
C LEU A 196 37.85 -24.35 -34.48
N THR A 197 36.65 -24.78 -34.07
CA THR A 197 35.41 -24.59 -34.79
C THR A 197 34.49 -23.84 -33.86
N GLY A 198 34.22 -22.58 -34.19
CA GLY A 198 33.41 -21.67 -33.37
C GLY A 198 33.81 -20.21 -33.57
N THR A 199 33.01 -19.30 -33.02
CA THR A 199 33.37 -17.88 -32.91
C THR A 199 34.12 -17.65 -31.59
N PRO A 200 35.42 -17.29 -31.60
CA PRO A 200 36.29 -17.30 -30.42
C PRO A 200 35.71 -16.62 -29.18
N ARG A 201 34.96 -15.54 -29.38
CA ARG A 201 34.33 -14.73 -28.32
C ARG A 201 33.27 -15.46 -27.46
N TYR A 202 32.79 -16.61 -27.92
CA TYR A 202 31.75 -17.41 -27.25
C TYR A 202 32.19 -18.83 -26.92
N MET A 203 33.43 -19.22 -27.27
CA MET A 203 33.93 -20.57 -27.00
C MET A 203 34.17 -20.78 -25.51
N ALA A 204 33.90 -21.99 -25.05
CA ALA A 204 34.23 -22.43 -23.70
C ALA A 204 35.74 -22.75 -23.56
N PRO A 205 36.37 -22.53 -22.40
CA PRO A 205 37.80 -22.81 -22.18
C PRO A 205 38.22 -24.23 -22.60
N GLU A 206 37.41 -25.23 -22.29
CA GLU A 206 37.66 -26.63 -22.64
C GLU A 206 37.66 -26.91 -24.14
N GLN A 207 37.00 -26.08 -24.97
CA GLN A 207 37.07 -26.19 -26.43
C GLN A 207 38.42 -25.71 -26.99
N VAL A 208 39.12 -24.84 -26.25
CA VAL A 208 40.45 -24.30 -26.62
C VAL A 208 41.56 -25.23 -26.12
N THR A 209 41.42 -25.75 -24.90
CA THR A 209 42.44 -26.60 -24.25
C THR A 209 42.36 -28.08 -24.63
N GLY A 210 41.31 -28.50 -25.35
CA GLY A 210 41.11 -29.88 -25.79
C GLY A 210 40.49 -30.80 -24.73
N GLY A 211 39.71 -30.23 -23.80
CA GLY A 211 38.99 -30.96 -22.77
C GLY A 211 37.74 -31.71 -23.30
N VAL A 212 37.06 -32.42 -22.41
CA VAL A 212 35.82 -33.15 -22.74
C VAL A 212 34.70 -32.18 -23.06
N VAL A 213 34.16 -32.23 -24.27
CA VAL A 213 33.09 -31.37 -24.75
C VAL A 213 31.72 -32.00 -24.45
N GLY A 214 30.99 -31.44 -23.49
CA GLY A 214 29.63 -31.81 -23.09
C GLY A 214 28.61 -30.66 -23.23
N PRO A 215 27.36 -30.83 -22.78
CA PRO A 215 26.33 -29.77 -22.73
C PRO A 215 26.77 -28.44 -22.08
N GLN A 216 27.80 -28.49 -21.23
CA GLN A 216 28.35 -27.35 -20.51
C GLN A 216 29.06 -26.33 -21.41
N VAL A 217 29.46 -26.70 -22.64
CA VAL A 217 30.00 -25.73 -23.60
C VAL A 217 28.90 -24.80 -24.11
N ASP A 218 27.70 -25.32 -24.34
CA ASP A 218 26.55 -24.53 -24.76
C ASP A 218 26.07 -23.66 -23.59
N VAL A 219 26.15 -24.17 -22.35
CA VAL A 219 25.86 -23.38 -21.14
C VAL A 219 26.80 -22.17 -21.03
N TRP A 220 28.09 -22.36 -21.27
CA TRP A 220 29.05 -21.25 -21.31
C TRP A 220 28.68 -20.24 -22.40
N ALA A 221 28.40 -20.70 -23.62
CA ALA A 221 28.01 -19.83 -24.72
C ALA A 221 26.72 -19.04 -24.43
N LEU A 222 25.72 -19.68 -23.78
CA LEU A 222 24.51 -18.99 -23.29
C LEU A 222 24.83 -17.97 -22.20
N GLY A 223 25.79 -18.28 -21.31
CA GLY A 223 26.33 -17.32 -20.35
C GLY A 223 26.96 -16.11 -21.03
N CYS A 224 27.73 -16.31 -22.10
CA CYS A 224 28.30 -15.24 -22.91
C CYS A 224 27.21 -14.40 -23.61
N ILE A 225 26.16 -15.03 -24.13
CA ILE A 225 25.01 -14.34 -24.74
C ILE A 225 24.29 -13.48 -23.68
N LEU A 226 24.04 -14.03 -22.49
CA LEU A 226 23.42 -13.30 -21.39
C LEU A 226 24.30 -12.13 -20.92
N TYR A 227 25.61 -12.35 -20.81
CA TYR A 227 26.59 -11.32 -20.49
C TYR A 227 26.56 -10.18 -21.51
N GLU A 228 26.55 -10.50 -22.81
CA GLU A 228 26.50 -9.51 -23.88
C GLU A 228 25.17 -8.77 -23.92
N LEU A 229 24.05 -9.45 -23.67
CA LEU A 229 22.74 -8.80 -23.54
C LEU A 229 22.74 -7.74 -22.43
N LEU A 230 23.34 -8.05 -21.28
CA LEU A 230 23.37 -7.15 -20.12
C LEU A 230 24.40 -6.02 -20.31
N SER A 231 25.62 -6.34 -20.71
CA SER A 231 26.71 -5.35 -20.75
C SER A 231 26.92 -4.66 -22.11
N GLY A 232 26.29 -5.18 -23.16
CA GLY A 232 26.45 -4.71 -24.55
C GLY A 232 27.71 -5.23 -25.24
N ARG A 233 28.52 -6.06 -24.57
CA ARG A 233 29.78 -6.62 -25.09
C ARG A 233 30.00 -8.04 -24.58
N ALA A 234 30.52 -8.94 -25.40
CA ALA A 234 30.99 -10.25 -24.95
C ALA A 234 31.97 -10.21 -23.74
N PRO A 235 32.05 -11.27 -22.91
CA PRO A 235 32.98 -11.36 -21.78
C PRO A 235 34.44 -11.11 -22.16
N TYR A 236 34.91 -11.73 -23.25
CA TYR A 236 36.21 -11.45 -23.86
C TYR A 236 35.98 -10.77 -25.20
N ALA A 237 36.19 -9.45 -25.24
CA ALA A 237 36.03 -8.64 -26.44
C ALA A 237 37.39 -8.11 -26.89
N SER A 238 37.99 -8.77 -27.89
CA SER A 238 39.14 -8.28 -28.65
C SER A 238 38.88 -8.47 -30.15
N ASP A 239 39.49 -7.62 -30.97
CA ASP A 239 39.52 -7.73 -32.43
C ASP A 239 40.55 -8.76 -32.89
N ASP A 240 41.52 -9.13 -32.03
CA ASP A 240 42.47 -10.21 -32.29
C ASP A 240 41.94 -11.54 -31.74
N THR A 241 41.71 -12.48 -32.65
CA THR A 241 41.29 -13.85 -32.32
C THR A 241 42.29 -14.55 -31.41
N LEU A 242 43.59 -14.33 -31.62
CA LEU A 242 44.63 -15.00 -30.84
C LEU A 242 44.65 -14.49 -29.39
N GLU A 243 44.34 -13.22 -29.19
CA GLU A 243 44.19 -12.62 -27.85
C GLU A 243 43.01 -13.22 -27.09
N VAL A 244 41.84 -13.37 -27.74
CA VAL A 244 40.67 -14.02 -27.11
C VAL A 244 40.98 -15.46 -26.71
N LEU A 245 41.68 -16.22 -27.55
CA LEU A 245 42.10 -17.58 -27.24
C LEU A 245 43.12 -17.64 -26.09
N ALA A 246 44.04 -16.68 -26.01
CA ALA A 246 44.98 -16.57 -24.90
C ALA A 246 44.29 -16.24 -23.56
N LEU A 247 43.28 -15.36 -23.59
CA LEU A 247 42.46 -15.04 -22.41
C LEU A 247 41.66 -16.25 -21.93
N LEU A 248 41.08 -17.03 -22.85
CA LEU A 248 40.38 -18.27 -22.54
C LEU A 248 41.32 -19.34 -21.98
N ALA A 249 42.52 -19.50 -22.55
CA ALA A 249 43.49 -20.49 -22.10
C ALA A 249 44.15 -20.16 -20.75
N SER A 250 44.07 -18.91 -20.30
CA SER A 250 44.65 -18.44 -19.04
C SER A 250 43.61 -18.25 -17.92
N ASP A 251 42.35 -18.65 -18.15
CA ASP A 251 41.23 -18.45 -17.23
C ASP A 251 41.16 -17.01 -16.70
N ALA A 252 41.36 -16.04 -17.59
CA ALA A 252 41.38 -14.63 -17.22
C ALA A 252 40.05 -14.22 -16.54
N PRO A 253 40.08 -13.50 -15.41
CA PRO A 253 38.87 -13.19 -14.66
C PRO A 253 37.87 -12.37 -15.50
N ILE A 254 36.60 -12.76 -15.43
CA ILE A 254 35.50 -12.08 -16.11
C ILE A 254 34.83 -11.12 -15.11
N PRO A 255 34.91 -9.79 -15.29
CA PRO A 255 34.18 -8.83 -14.47
C PRO A 255 32.67 -9.03 -14.62
N ALA A 256 31.89 -8.80 -13.56
CA ALA A 256 30.44 -8.91 -13.64
C ALA A 256 29.86 -7.93 -14.69
N PRO A 257 28.75 -8.27 -15.37
CA PRO A 257 28.09 -7.36 -16.31
C PRO A 257 27.86 -5.95 -15.73
N SER A 258 27.40 -5.85 -14.48
CA SER A 258 27.22 -4.57 -13.76
C SER A 258 28.49 -3.70 -13.65
N GLN A 259 29.68 -4.29 -13.73
CA GLN A 259 30.96 -3.59 -13.67
C GLN A 259 31.42 -3.06 -15.04
N ARG A 260 30.78 -3.51 -16.13
CA ARG A 260 31.17 -3.17 -17.51
C ARG A 260 30.22 -2.20 -18.21
N THR A 261 29.09 -1.90 -17.60
CA THR A 261 28.07 -0.99 -18.15
C THR A 261 27.60 0.00 -17.08
N PRO A 262 27.27 1.25 -17.45
CA PRO A 262 26.59 2.17 -16.55
C PRO A 262 25.10 1.84 -16.34
N LEU A 263 24.55 0.88 -17.10
CA LEU A 263 23.15 0.47 -17.02
C LEU A 263 22.88 -0.38 -15.76
N PRO A 264 21.69 -0.29 -15.16
CA PRO A 264 21.35 -1.02 -13.94
C PRO A 264 21.14 -2.51 -14.22
N VAL A 265 22.06 -3.36 -13.76
CA VAL A 265 21.94 -4.82 -13.84
C VAL A 265 21.49 -5.37 -12.48
N ASP A 266 20.45 -6.21 -12.46
CA ASP A 266 20.00 -6.89 -11.25
C ASP A 266 21.10 -7.87 -10.76
N PRO A 267 21.53 -7.81 -9.49
CA PRO A 267 22.54 -8.72 -8.93
C PRO A 267 22.22 -10.21 -9.13
N ALA A 268 20.94 -10.59 -9.21
CA ALA A 268 20.54 -11.96 -9.50
C ALA A 268 20.95 -12.39 -10.93
N LEU A 269 20.91 -11.47 -11.91
CA LEU A 269 21.37 -11.73 -13.27
C LEU A 269 22.90 -11.82 -13.34
N ASP A 270 23.63 -10.97 -12.61
CA ASP A 270 25.09 -11.08 -12.48
C ASP A 270 25.48 -12.46 -11.92
N ALA A 271 24.77 -12.94 -10.90
CA ALA A 271 25.01 -14.27 -10.31
C ALA A 271 24.76 -15.40 -11.31
N LEU A 272 23.68 -15.32 -12.11
CA LEU A 272 23.39 -16.31 -13.15
C LEU A 272 24.48 -16.35 -14.23
N VAL A 273 24.96 -15.18 -14.65
CA VAL A 273 26.07 -15.06 -15.60
C VAL A 273 27.36 -15.64 -15.02
N ALA A 274 27.70 -15.29 -13.77
CA ALA A 274 28.90 -15.77 -13.11
C ALA A 274 28.94 -17.29 -12.96
N GLU A 275 27.79 -17.92 -12.72
CA GLU A 275 27.68 -19.38 -12.64
C GLU A 275 27.81 -20.07 -14.01
N ALA A 276 27.19 -19.51 -15.05
CA ALA A 276 27.30 -20.04 -16.40
C ALA A 276 28.72 -19.92 -16.97
N LEU A 277 29.49 -18.93 -16.51
CA LEU A 277 30.86 -18.62 -16.94
C LEU A 277 31.93 -19.12 -15.96
N ARG A 278 31.65 -20.15 -15.15
CA ARG A 278 32.68 -20.81 -14.33
C ARG A 278 33.72 -21.49 -15.22
N PRO A 279 35.04 -21.33 -14.99
CA PRO A 279 36.06 -21.97 -15.81
C PRO A 279 35.93 -23.49 -15.85
N ASP A 280 35.73 -24.13 -14.68
CA ASP A 280 35.48 -25.56 -14.58
C ASP A 280 34.06 -25.92 -15.08
N PRO A 281 33.92 -26.76 -16.13
CA PRO A 281 32.62 -27.22 -16.61
C PRO A 281 31.77 -27.93 -15.53
N ALA A 282 32.39 -28.58 -14.55
CA ALA A 282 31.68 -29.27 -13.47
C ALA A 282 31.00 -28.31 -12.48
N GLU A 283 31.46 -27.06 -12.39
CA GLU A 283 30.84 -26.00 -11.57
C GLU A 283 29.73 -25.23 -12.30
N ARG A 284 29.55 -25.48 -13.61
CA ARG A 284 28.46 -24.88 -14.40
C ARG A 284 27.17 -25.67 -14.23
N PRO A 285 26.01 -25.07 -14.56
CA PRO A 285 24.77 -25.82 -14.67
C PRO A 285 24.91 -27.00 -15.65
N ALA A 286 24.40 -28.18 -15.26
CA ALA A 286 24.60 -29.42 -16.00
C ALA A 286 24.11 -29.38 -17.47
N HIS A 287 23.10 -28.56 -17.76
CA HIS A 287 22.57 -28.34 -19.11
C HIS A 287 21.80 -27.02 -19.19
N ALA A 288 21.60 -26.51 -20.41
CA ALA A 288 20.88 -25.26 -20.69
C ALA A 288 19.46 -25.16 -20.08
N GLY A 289 18.75 -26.27 -19.90
CA GLY A 289 17.43 -26.28 -19.23
C GLY A 289 17.45 -25.73 -17.79
N VAL A 290 18.58 -25.85 -17.06
CA VAL A 290 18.73 -25.27 -15.72
C VAL A 290 18.76 -23.74 -15.80
N LEU A 291 19.47 -23.16 -16.79
CA LEU A 291 19.46 -21.72 -17.01
C LEU A 291 18.06 -21.23 -17.41
N ALA A 292 17.35 -22.00 -18.26
CA ALA A 292 15.98 -21.65 -18.66
C ALA A 292 15.03 -21.54 -17.45
N ALA A 293 15.11 -22.50 -16.51
CA ALA A 293 14.30 -22.49 -15.30
C ALA A 293 14.63 -21.29 -14.40
N ARG A 294 15.91 -20.98 -14.24
CA ARG A 294 16.35 -19.87 -13.38
C ARG A 294 16.07 -18.49 -13.96
N LEU A 295 16.28 -18.29 -15.26
CA LEU A 295 15.81 -17.07 -15.95
C LEU A 295 14.29 -16.95 -15.86
N GLY A 296 13.56 -18.06 -15.98
CA GLY A 296 12.10 -18.09 -15.80
C GLY A 296 11.66 -17.62 -14.41
N ALA A 297 12.30 -18.12 -13.35
CA ALA A 297 12.03 -17.69 -11.99
C ALA A 297 12.32 -16.20 -11.78
N TRP A 298 13.42 -15.70 -12.36
CA TRP A 298 13.74 -14.27 -12.31
C TRP A 298 12.70 -13.42 -13.05
N LEU A 299 12.29 -13.81 -14.27
CA LEU A 299 11.27 -13.11 -15.06
C LEU A 299 9.90 -13.07 -14.38
N GLU A 300 9.52 -14.15 -13.69
CA GLU A 300 8.29 -14.19 -12.90
C GLU A 300 8.37 -13.26 -11.69
N GLY A 301 9.51 -13.24 -10.98
CA GLY A 301 9.77 -12.32 -9.88
C GLY A 301 9.70 -10.86 -10.34
N GLU A 302 10.31 -10.53 -11.48
CA GLU A 302 10.25 -9.21 -12.08
C GLU A 302 8.81 -8.80 -12.45
N SER A 303 8.04 -9.73 -13.03
CA SER A 303 6.63 -9.50 -13.34
C SER A 303 5.78 -9.25 -12.10
N ARG A 304 6.05 -9.96 -10.99
CA ARG A 304 5.41 -9.72 -9.69
C ARG A 304 5.75 -8.33 -9.14
N ARG A 305 7.03 -7.94 -9.17
CA ARG A 305 7.48 -6.59 -8.75
C ARG A 305 6.76 -5.49 -9.53
N GLN A 306 6.72 -5.57 -10.85
CA GLN A 306 6.05 -4.58 -11.69
C GLN A 306 4.55 -4.46 -11.42
N ARG A 307 3.85 -5.59 -11.18
CA ARG A 307 2.44 -5.57 -10.78
C ARG A 307 2.23 -4.94 -9.41
N ALA A 308 3.10 -5.25 -8.44
CA ALA A 308 3.04 -4.63 -7.12
C ALA A 308 3.24 -3.12 -7.21
N GLU A 309 4.24 -2.66 -7.96
CA GLU A 309 4.52 -1.24 -8.19
C GLU A 309 3.34 -0.52 -8.87
N ALA A 310 2.74 -1.12 -9.90
CA ALA A 310 1.58 -0.55 -10.58
C ALA A 310 0.38 -0.40 -9.63
N ARG A 311 0.12 -1.40 -8.78
CA ARG A 311 -0.94 -1.35 -7.77
C ARG A 311 -0.65 -0.34 -6.66
N VAL A 312 0.60 -0.17 -6.26
CA VAL A 312 1.00 0.89 -5.32
C VAL A 312 0.78 2.26 -5.93
N ALA A 313 1.12 2.46 -7.21
CA ALA A 313 0.87 3.71 -7.92
C ALA A 313 -0.64 4.01 -8.04
N GLU A 314 -1.45 3.01 -8.37
CA GLU A 314 -2.92 3.09 -8.36
C GLU A 314 -3.44 3.49 -6.97
N ALA A 315 -2.99 2.80 -5.91
CA ALA A 315 -3.38 3.08 -4.54
C ALA A 315 -3.03 4.50 -4.13
N ARG A 316 -1.84 5.01 -4.48
CA ARG A 316 -1.45 6.40 -4.20
C ARG A 316 -2.39 7.39 -4.87
N GLY A 317 -2.70 7.21 -6.16
CA GLY A 317 -3.65 8.07 -6.87
C GLY A 317 -5.06 8.03 -6.26
N LEU A 318 -5.51 6.86 -5.77
CA LEU A 318 -6.78 6.73 -5.06
C LEU A 318 -6.74 7.44 -3.69
N LEU A 319 -5.64 7.34 -2.94
CA LEU A 319 -5.48 8.04 -1.66
C LEU A 319 -5.47 9.56 -1.83
N GLU A 320 -4.80 10.08 -2.87
CA GLU A 320 -4.82 11.51 -3.20
C GLU A 320 -6.25 11.99 -3.49
N ARG A 321 -7.04 11.20 -4.23
CA ARG A 321 -8.46 11.50 -4.46
C ARG A 321 -9.31 11.42 -3.20
N ALA A 322 -9.01 10.46 -2.32
CA ALA A 322 -9.70 10.33 -1.03
C ALA A 322 -9.45 11.55 -0.15
N GLU A 323 -8.22 12.01 -0.07
CA GLU A 323 -7.83 13.20 0.68
C GLU A 323 -8.47 14.46 0.11
N ALA A 324 -8.41 14.66 -1.21
CA ALA A 324 -9.06 15.79 -1.87
C ALA A 324 -10.58 15.84 -1.60
N ALA A 325 -11.26 14.70 -1.72
CA ALA A 325 -12.69 14.61 -1.43
C ALA A 325 -12.99 14.89 0.06
N GLN A 326 -12.13 14.46 0.98
CA GLN A 326 -12.29 14.73 2.41
C GLN A 326 -12.12 16.22 2.73
N VAL A 327 -11.13 16.88 2.14
CA VAL A 327 -10.90 18.33 2.29
C VAL A 327 -12.11 19.11 1.76
N GLU A 328 -12.57 18.78 0.55
CA GLU A 328 -13.76 19.44 -0.02
C GLU A 328 -15.02 19.20 0.82
N ALA A 329 -15.16 18.02 1.45
CA ALA A 329 -16.28 17.73 2.33
C ALA A 329 -16.28 18.65 3.57
N VAL A 330 -15.13 18.84 4.20
CA VAL A 330 -14.98 19.75 5.35
C VAL A 330 -15.30 21.19 4.94
N GLU A 331 -14.85 21.62 3.77
CA GLU A 331 -15.19 22.96 3.26
C GLU A 331 -16.68 23.12 2.97
N ALA A 332 -17.32 22.10 2.39
CA ALA A 332 -18.76 22.10 2.15
C ALA A 332 -19.55 22.19 3.46
N GLU A 333 -19.13 21.48 4.51
CA GLU A 333 -19.73 21.63 5.84
C GLU A 333 -19.56 23.02 6.42
N ARG A 334 -18.36 23.61 6.29
CA ARG A 334 -18.13 24.98 6.76
C ARG A 334 -19.07 25.96 6.06
N ARG A 335 -19.24 25.83 4.73
CA ARG A 335 -20.17 26.65 3.95
C ARG A 335 -21.63 26.40 4.37
N ALA A 336 -22.01 25.15 4.60
CA ALA A 336 -23.34 24.82 5.11
C ALA A 336 -23.61 25.48 6.48
N SER A 337 -22.67 25.38 7.42
CA SER A 337 -22.77 26.02 8.74
C SER A 337 -22.87 27.55 8.64
N GLU A 338 -22.18 28.17 7.69
CA GLU A 338 -22.28 29.61 7.43
C GLU A 338 -23.65 30.00 6.87
N LEU A 339 -24.16 29.26 5.89
CA LEU A 339 -25.45 29.52 5.25
C LEU A 339 -26.63 29.31 6.20
N LEU A 340 -26.52 28.36 7.13
CA LEU A 340 -27.59 28.01 8.07
C LEU A 340 -27.50 28.75 9.42
N ARG A 341 -26.45 29.55 9.66
CA ARG A 341 -26.20 30.20 10.95
C ARG A 341 -27.38 31.03 11.47
N ASP A 342 -28.00 31.80 10.57
CA ASP A 342 -29.09 32.73 10.89
C ASP A 342 -30.45 32.27 10.32
N VAL A 343 -30.58 30.96 10.07
CA VAL A 343 -31.80 30.34 9.55
C VAL A 343 -32.46 29.55 10.68
N ALA A 344 -33.67 29.93 11.05
CA ALA A 344 -34.44 29.27 12.09
C ALA A 344 -35.09 27.98 11.57
N ASP A 345 -35.35 27.02 12.46
CA ASP A 345 -36.05 25.78 12.10
C ASP A 345 -37.47 26.01 11.56
N ALA A 346 -38.11 27.14 11.91
CA ALA A 346 -39.41 27.53 11.39
C ALA A 346 -39.36 28.25 10.03
N ASP A 347 -38.17 28.60 9.53
CA ASP A 347 -38.04 29.32 8.25
C ASP A 347 -38.47 28.46 7.04
N PRO A 348 -38.98 29.09 5.96
CA PRO A 348 -39.34 28.39 4.72
C PRO A 348 -38.17 27.61 4.10
N GLU A 349 -38.51 26.54 3.38
CA GLU A 349 -37.54 25.64 2.74
C GLU A 349 -36.56 26.38 1.83
N GLU A 350 -37.01 27.40 1.10
CA GLU A 350 -36.17 28.17 0.17
C GLU A 350 -34.99 28.86 0.87
N ARG A 351 -35.14 29.23 2.15
CA ARG A 351 -34.05 29.80 2.95
C ARG A 351 -33.05 28.74 3.41
N LYS A 352 -33.47 27.49 3.56
CA LYS A 352 -32.64 26.37 4.02
C LYS A 352 -31.96 25.63 2.88
N ALA A 353 -32.60 25.58 1.71
CA ALA A 353 -32.17 24.80 0.56
C ALA A 353 -30.69 24.99 0.16
N PRO A 354 -30.11 26.21 0.15
CA PRO A 354 -28.69 26.38 -0.16
C PRO A 354 -27.77 25.71 0.87
N GLY A 355 -28.10 25.81 2.16
CA GLY A 355 -27.35 25.17 3.23
C GLY A 355 -27.48 23.64 3.20
N TRP A 356 -28.69 23.12 2.96
CA TRP A 356 -28.94 21.69 2.77
C TRP A 356 -28.18 21.12 1.57
N ALA A 357 -28.12 21.85 0.45
CA ALA A 357 -27.35 21.42 -0.72
C ALA A 357 -25.85 21.25 -0.42
N GLU A 358 -25.26 22.15 0.37
CA GLU A 358 -23.86 22.00 0.81
C GLU A 358 -23.69 20.86 1.83
N GLN A 359 -24.68 20.59 2.70
CA GLN A 359 -24.66 19.40 3.57
C GLN A 359 -24.72 18.10 2.77
N ASP A 360 -25.58 18.02 1.74
CA ASP A 360 -25.68 16.86 0.88
C ASP A 360 -24.41 16.66 0.06
N ARG A 361 -23.84 17.74 -0.49
CA ARG A 361 -22.53 17.71 -1.14
C ARG A 361 -21.44 17.17 -0.21
N ALA A 362 -21.40 17.62 1.05
CA ALA A 362 -20.44 17.10 2.04
C ALA A 362 -20.63 15.60 2.31
N ARG A 363 -21.89 15.12 2.37
CA ARG A 363 -22.20 13.69 2.53
C ARG A 363 -21.74 12.87 1.33
N GLU A 364 -21.96 13.34 0.12
CA GLU A 364 -21.51 12.70 -1.12
C GLU A 364 -19.98 12.63 -1.19
N LEU A 365 -19.29 13.74 -0.94
CA LEU A 365 -17.83 13.80 -0.93
C LEU A 365 -17.22 12.85 0.10
N ARG A 366 -17.80 12.74 1.30
CA ARG A 366 -17.37 11.73 2.29
C ARG A 366 -17.60 10.30 1.83
N ARG A 367 -18.70 10.04 1.14
CA ARG A 367 -18.96 8.71 0.56
C ARG A 367 -17.91 8.37 -0.48
N ASP A 368 -17.54 9.34 -1.32
CA ASP A 368 -16.48 9.20 -2.31
C ASP A 368 -15.11 9.00 -1.67
N ALA A 369 -14.75 9.78 -0.64
CA ALA A 369 -13.51 9.60 0.12
C ALA A 369 -13.41 8.18 0.71
N ARG A 370 -14.49 7.66 1.30
CA ARG A 370 -14.54 6.27 1.81
C ARG A 370 -14.40 5.24 0.68
N ARG A 371 -15.03 5.47 -0.48
CA ARG A 371 -14.92 4.59 -1.65
C ARG A 371 -13.48 4.53 -2.14
N TYR A 372 -12.86 5.66 -2.45
CA TYR A 372 -11.47 5.72 -2.91
C TYR A 372 -10.51 5.13 -1.88
N GLY A 373 -10.74 5.40 -0.60
CA GLY A 373 -9.99 4.76 0.47
C GLY A 373 -10.09 3.23 0.41
N THR A 374 -11.30 2.68 0.30
CA THR A 374 -11.49 1.23 0.23
C THR A 374 -10.82 0.61 -1.00
N GLU A 375 -10.96 1.25 -2.16
CA GLU A 375 -10.30 0.81 -3.41
C GLU A 375 -8.76 0.83 -3.26
N ALA A 376 -8.20 1.85 -2.61
CA ALA A 376 -6.76 1.93 -2.34
C ALA A 376 -6.29 0.79 -1.44
N GLU A 377 -7.07 0.41 -0.42
CA GLU A 377 -6.74 -0.73 0.45
C GLU A 377 -6.71 -2.04 -0.31
N ILE A 378 -7.71 -2.28 -1.17
CA ILE A 378 -7.77 -3.47 -2.01
C ILE A 378 -6.55 -3.52 -2.93
N ALA A 379 -6.17 -2.40 -3.55
CA ALA A 379 -4.99 -2.31 -4.38
C ALA A 379 -3.70 -2.60 -3.58
N LEU A 380 -3.56 -2.06 -2.36
CA LEU A 380 -2.41 -2.32 -1.48
C LEU A 380 -2.34 -3.79 -1.03
N GLN A 381 -3.45 -4.40 -0.67
CA GLN A 381 -3.50 -5.83 -0.30
C GLN A 381 -3.11 -6.72 -1.49
N ALA A 382 -3.61 -6.40 -2.68
CA ALA A 382 -3.21 -7.10 -3.90
C ALA A 382 -1.73 -6.86 -4.24
N ALA A 383 -1.19 -5.67 -3.99
CA ALA A 383 0.24 -5.39 -4.16
C ALA A 383 1.11 -6.21 -3.19
N LEU A 384 0.66 -6.35 -1.93
CA LEU A 384 1.33 -7.16 -0.91
C LEU A 384 1.35 -8.65 -1.26
N ALA A 385 0.32 -9.16 -1.93
CA ALA A 385 0.30 -10.54 -2.41
C ALA A 385 1.39 -10.82 -3.46
N ASP A 386 1.70 -9.82 -4.31
CA ASP A 386 2.79 -9.91 -5.29
C ASP A 386 4.17 -9.62 -4.65
N ALA A 387 4.23 -8.79 -3.58
CA ALA A 387 5.45 -8.42 -2.87
C ALA A 387 5.30 -8.49 -1.33
N PRO A 388 5.31 -9.70 -0.71
CA PRO A 388 4.99 -9.89 0.71
C PRO A 388 5.93 -9.19 1.70
N ASP A 389 7.19 -8.97 1.30
CA ASP A 389 8.23 -8.36 2.12
C ASP A 389 8.34 -6.85 1.92
N ALA A 390 7.46 -6.25 1.11
CA ALA A 390 7.46 -4.82 0.83
C ALA A 390 7.01 -4.00 2.05
N VAL A 391 8.00 -3.52 2.83
CA VAL A 391 7.80 -2.69 4.03
C VAL A 391 6.94 -1.45 3.75
N GLU A 392 7.11 -0.84 2.57
CA GLU A 392 6.37 0.36 2.20
C GLU A 392 4.86 0.10 2.10
N ILE A 393 4.45 -1.01 1.50
CA ILE A 393 3.04 -1.38 1.34
C ILE A 393 2.40 -1.58 2.72
N ARG A 394 3.09 -2.28 3.62
CA ARG A 394 2.65 -2.48 5.01
C ARG A 394 2.54 -1.17 5.77
N ARG A 395 3.49 -0.24 5.56
CA ARG A 395 3.45 1.09 6.18
C ARG A 395 2.20 1.87 5.73
N MET A 396 1.87 1.81 4.43
CA MET A 396 0.67 2.45 3.90
C MET A 396 -0.62 1.84 4.47
N LEU A 397 -0.70 0.52 4.60
CA LEU A 397 -1.82 -0.17 5.24
C LEU A 397 -1.94 0.21 6.73
N ALA A 398 -0.84 0.19 7.48
CA ALA A 398 -0.82 0.61 8.89
C ALA A 398 -1.31 2.05 9.06
N ALA A 399 -0.85 2.99 8.23
CA ALA A 399 -1.31 4.37 8.27
C ALA A 399 -2.83 4.48 8.04
N ARG A 400 -3.38 3.70 7.11
CA ARG A 400 -4.82 3.64 6.87
C ARG A 400 -5.60 3.05 8.04
N HIS A 401 -5.15 1.93 8.60
CA HIS A 401 -5.83 1.31 9.74
C HIS A 401 -5.78 2.20 10.98
N HIS A 402 -4.68 2.93 11.20
CA HIS A 402 -4.60 3.96 12.23
C HIS A 402 -5.61 5.09 11.99
N ALA A 403 -5.70 5.63 10.77
CA ALA A 403 -6.66 6.68 10.44
C ALA A 403 -8.11 6.19 10.60
N ALA A 404 -8.41 4.98 10.17
CA ALA A 404 -9.73 4.35 10.32
C ALA A 404 -10.09 4.15 11.80
N HIS A 405 -9.13 3.72 12.62
CA HIS A 405 -9.31 3.60 14.06
C HIS A 405 -9.62 4.94 14.72
N ALA A 406 -8.82 5.97 14.44
CA ALA A 406 -9.03 7.31 15.00
C ALA A 406 -10.39 7.89 14.58
N ALA A 407 -10.80 7.70 13.32
CA ALA A 407 -12.11 8.14 12.83
C ALA A 407 -13.27 7.41 13.52
N ALA A 408 -13.15 6.10 13.76
CA ALA A 408 -14.15 5.31 14.45
C ALA A 408 -14.30 5.72 15.93
N GLU A 409 -13.19 5.97 16.62
CA GLU A 409 -13.20 6.47 18.01
C GLU A 409 -13.88 7.85 18.11
N ALA A 410 -13.65 8.75 17.17
CA ALA A 410 -14.22 10.09 17.15
C ALA A 410 -15.77 10.08 17.12
N ILE A 411 -16.37 9.07 16.49
CA ILE A 411 -17.84 8.89 16.43
C ILE A 411 -18.37 7.83 17.40
N LYS A 412 -17.49 7.27 18.26
CA LYS A 412 -17.81 6.19 19.21
C LYS A 412 -18.36 4.92 18.56
N ASP A 413 -17.92 4.62 17.34
CA ASP A 413 -18.21 3.34 16.68
C ASP A 413 -17.23 2.28 17.20
N HIS A 414 -17.62 1.61 18.29
CA HIS A 414 -16.78 0.61 18.96
C HIS A 414 -16.43 -0.57 18.05
N ASP A 415 -17.37 -1.07 17.26
CA ASP A 415 -17.15 -2.22 16.38
C ASP A 415 -16.15 -1.89 15.26
N ALA A 416 -16.25 -0.69 14.68
CA ALA A 416 -15.29 -0.24 13.67
C ALA A 416 -13.90 0.02 14.26
N ALA A 417 -13.83 0.60 15.47
CA ALA A 417 -12.58 0.84 16.17
C ALA A 417 -11.85 -0.48 16.47
N GLU A 418 -12.55 -1.49 17.02
CA GLU A 418 -11.96 -2.80 17.30
C GLU A 418 -11.42 -3.50 16.05
N ARG A 419 -12.16 -3.45 14.92
CA ARG A 419 -11.68 -4.01 13.65
C ARG A 419 -10.41 -3.31 13.16
N ALA A 420 -10.41 -1.98 13.15
CA ALA A 420 -9.27 -1.18 12.70
C ALA A 420 -8.04 -1.38 13.61
N GLU A 421 -8.25 -1.49 14.92
CA GLU A 421 -7.20 -1.85 15.89
C GLU A 421 -6.58 -3.21 15.56
N GLY A 422 -7.40 -4.23 15.29
CA GLY A 422 -6.93 -5.57 14.92
C GLY A 422 -6.05 -5.56 13.68
N PHE A 423 -6.46 -4.88 12.62
CA PHE A 423 -5.66 -4.75 11.40
C PHE A 423 -4.37 -3.95 11.62
N LEU A 424 -4.43 -2.85 12.38
CA LEU A 424 -3.23 -2.08 12.72
C LEU A 424 -2.22 -2.93 13.50
N ARG A 425 -2.67 -3.70 14.50
CA ARG A 425 -1.80 -4.62 15.26
C ARG A 425 -1.13 -5.65 14.35
N ALA A 426 -1.86 -6.20 13.38
CA ALA A 426 -1.33 -7.16 12.42
C ALA A 426 -0.20 -6.56 11.57
N GLU A 427 -0.36 -5.34 11.06
CA GLU A 427 0.69 -4.68 10.27
C GLU A 427 1.91 -4.31 11.12
N LEU A 428 1.71 -3.81 12.35
CA LEU A 428 2.82 -3.44 13.25
C LEU A 428 3.68 -4.64 13.70
N ALA A 429 3.13 -5.84 13.68
CA ALA A 429 3.85 -7.08 14.01
C ALA A 429 4.86 -7.45 12.91
N LEU A 430 4.61 -7.06 11.67
CA LEU A 430 5.43 -7.37 10.50
C LEU A 430 6.30 -6.20 10.04
N LEU A 431 6.02 -4.99 10.52
CA LEU A 431 6.82 -3.80 10.23
C LEU A 431 8.12 -3.78 11.04
N PRO A 432 9.27 -3.43 10.41
CA PRO A 432 10.51 -3.20 11.13
C PRO A 432 10.38 -1.99 12.08
N ASP A 433 11.24 -1.95 13.10
CA ASP A 433 11.22 -0.87 14.08
C ASP A 433 11.50 0.50 13.43
N SER A 434 10.61 1.46 13.67
CA SER A 434 10.69 2.82 13.14
C SER A 434 10.02 3.82 14.10
N PRO A 435 10.34 5.13 14.03
CA PRO A 435 9.64 6.14 14.83
C PRO A 435 8.12 6.13 14.64
N GLU A 436 7.66 5.94 13.40
CA GLU A 436 6.24 5.85 13.02
C GLU A 436 5.57 4.63 13.65
N ARG A 437 6.21 3.45 13.52
CA ARG A 437 5.72 2.21 14.14
C ARG A 437 5.58 2.38 15.66
N ARG A 438 6.57 3.00 16.32
CA ARG A 438 6.51 3.29 17.76
C ARG A 438 5.44 4.30 18.12
N ALA A 439 5.11 5.24 17.24
CA ALA A 439 3.99 6.17 17.46
C ALA A 439 2.65 5.43 17.40
N TRP A 440 2.43 4.59 16.39
CA TRP A 440 1.22 3.76 16.28
C TRP A 440 1.10 2.72 17.40
N ALA A 441 2.22 2.13 17.84
CA ALA A 441 2.22 1.24 18.99
C ALA A 441 1.77 1.97 20.27
N ARG A 442 2.31 3.18 20.52
CA ARG A 442 1.87 4.03 21.64
C ARG A 442 0.41 4.46 21.53
N TRP A 443 -0.06 4.77 20.32
CA TRP A 443 -1.48 5.01 20.07
C TRP A 443 -2.34 3.83 20.54
N LEU A 444 -1.92 2.60 20.22
CA LEU A 444 -2.62 1.38 20.60
C LEU A 444 -2.55 1.02 22.10
N GLU A 445 -1.62 1.60 22.86
CA GLU A 445 -1.63 1.51 24.34
C GLU A 445 -2.87 2.18 24.93
N GLY A 446 -3.44 3.14 24.19
CA GLY A 446 -4.70 3.77 24.58
C GLY A 446 -4.57 4.66 25.79
N THR A 447 -3.44 5.35 25.91
CA THR A 447 -3.16 6.29 27.00
C THR A 447 -3.20 7.72 26.51
N GLY A 448 -3.71 8.63 27.33
CA GLY A 448 -3.49 10.08 27.22
C GLY A 448 -2.63 10.57 28.38
N GLU A 449 -2.38 11.88 28.42
CA GLU A 449 -1.55 12.53 29.45
C GLU A 449 -2.38 13.55 30.24
N LEU A 450 -2.29 13.45 31.56
CA LEU A 450 -2.95 14.36 32.50
C LEU A 450 -1.93 15.29 33.16
N THR A 451 -2.16 16.59 33.06
CA THR A 451 -1.50 17.62 33.87
C THR A 451 -2.54 18.32 34.73
N LEU A 452 -2.37 18.27 36.05
CA LEU A 452 -3.33 18.80 37.01
C LEU A 452 -2.62 19.54 38.15
N VAL A 453 -2.98 20.80 38.32
CA VAL A 453 -2.49 21.68 39.39
C VAL A 453 -3.69 22.09 40.24
N THR A 454 -3.50 22.22 41.55
CA THR A 454 -4.54 22.72 42.47
C THR A 454 -4.03 23.91 43.27
N ASP A 455 -4.96 24.71 43.78
CA ASP A 455 -4.69 25.75 44.76
C ASP A 455 -5.50 25.49 46.05
N PRO A 456 -4.86 25.19 47.19
CA PRO A 456 -3.41 25.00 47.38
C PRO A 456 -2.88 23.72 46.69
N PRO A 457 -1.56 23.61 46.45
CA PRO A 457 -0.95 22.38 45.98
C PRO A 457 -0.98 21.28 47.06
N GLY A 458 -0.63 20.04 46.69
CA GLY A 458 -0.56 18.91 47.62
C GLY A 458 -1.86 18.14 47.82
N ALA A 459 -2.84 18.32 46.92
CA ALA A 459 -4.06 17.53 46.94
C ALA A 459 -3.79 16.11 46.43
N VAL A 460 -4.24 15.10 47.16
CA VAL A 460 -4.22 13.70 46.73
C VAL A 460 -5.27 13.53 45.64
N VAL A 461 -4.86 12.99 44.49
CA VAL A 461 -5.73 12.77 43.34
C VAL A 461 -6.07 11.30 43.23
N ARG A 462 -7.34 10.95 43.42
CA ARG A 462 -7.85 9.60 43.14
C ARG A 462 -8.58 9.57 41.81
N ALA A 463 -8.34 8.54 41.03
CA ALA A 463 -8.96 8.34 39.74
C ALA A 463 -10.05 7.27 39.82
N HIS A 464 -11.24 7.63 39.34
CA HIS A 464 -12.38 6.74 39.18
C HIS A 464 -12.74 6.66 37.71
N ARG A 465 -12.77 5.47 37.13
CA ARG A 465 -13.17 5.27 35.74
C ARG A 465 -14.70 5.16 35.65
N TYR A 466 -15.30 5.83 34.68
CA TYR A 466 -16.70 5.59 34.36
C TYR A 466 -16.83 4.27 33.58
N VAL A 467 -17.64 3.36 34.11
CA VAL A 467 -17.91 2.05 33.49
C VAL A 467 -19.42 1.83 33.33
N PRO A 468 -19.87 1.17 32.23
CA PRO A 468 -21.27 0.81 32.07
C PRO A 468 -21.71 -0.21 33.15
N HIS A 469 -22.78 0.11 33.86
CA HIS A 469 -23.45 -0.79 34.80
C HIS A 469 -24.95 -0.51 34.80
N GLY A 470 -25.76 -1.52 34.50
CA GLY A 470 -27.23 -1.38 34.51
C GLY A 470 -27.75 -0.28 33.58
N ARG A 471 -27.15 -0.12 32.38
CA ARG A 471 -27.42 0.97 31.41
C ARG A 471 -27.16 2.39 31.94
N ARG A 472 -26.30 2.52 32.94
CA ARG A 472 -25.82 3.79 33.49
C ARG A 472 -24.30 3.79 33.52
N LEU A 473 -23.69 4.96 33.53
CA LEU A 473 -22.28 5.08 33.87
C LEU A 473 -22.15 5.17 35.39
N VAL A 474 -21.33 4.31 35.97
CA VAL A 474 -20.98 4.34 37.39
C VAL A 474 -19.46 4.48 37.52
N THR A 475 -19.02 5.10 38.60
CA THR A 475 -17.60 5.27 38.90
C THR A 475 -17.04 4.02 39.56
N ARG A 476 -15.91 3.52 39.07
CA ARG A 476 -15.10 2.47 39.69
C ARG A 476 -13.73 3.05 40.05
N GLU A 477 -13.35 2.98 41.32
CA GLU A 477 -12.01 3.43 41.76
C GLU A 477 -10.93 2.57 41.10
N GLU A 478 -9.96 3.21 40.45
CA GLU A 478 -8.81 2.54 39.83
C GLU A 478 -7.54 2.76 40.67
N GLY A 479 -7.45 3.86 41.43
CA GLY A 479 -6.37 4.09 42.40
C GLY A 479 -6.01 5.57 42.60
N VAL A 480 -4.86 5.79 43.25
CA VAL A 480 -4.29 7.13 43.52
C VAL A 480 -3.27 7.46 42.43
N LEU A 481 -3.43 8.60 41.76
CA LEU A 481 -2.49 9.07 40.72
C LEU A 481 -1.27 9.78 41.31
N GLY A 482 -1.39 10.33 42.51
CA GLY A 482 -0.33 11.06 43.20
C GLY A 482 -0.86 12.29 43.94
N THR A 483 0.03 13.24 44.20
CA THR A 483 -0.29 14.53 44.82
C THR A 483 0.00 15.68 43.85
N THR A 484 -0.89 16.67 43.77
CA THR A 484 -0.70 17.82 42.88
C THR A 484 0.52 18.66 43.27
N PRO A 485 1.26 19.24 42.30
CA PRO A 485 1.00 19.20 40.86
C PRO A 485 1.34 17.84 40.22
N LEU A 486 0.41 17.32 39.41
CA LEU A 486 0.64 16.19 38.52
C LEU A 486 1.07 16.73 37.16
N ILE A 487 2.20 16.25 36.63
CA ILE A 487 2.75 16.71 35.35
C ILE A 487 2.83 15.52 34.38
N ARG A 488 2.07 15.60 33.27
CA ARG A 488 2.05 14.60 32.19
C ARG A 488 1.97 13.15 32.69
N VAL A 489 1.09 12.90 33.66
CA VAL A 489 0.85 11.56 34.20
C VAL A 489 0.10 10.74 33.16
N PRO A 490 0.60 9.56 32.74
CA PRO A 490 -0.11 8.72 31.79
C PRO A 490 -1.36 8.12 32.43
N LEU A 491 -2.49 8.21 31.74
CA LEU A 491 -3.76 7.65 32.19
C LEU A 491 -4.52 7.07 30.97
N GLY A 492 -5.19 5.93 31.15
CA GLY A 492 -5.93 5.29 30.06
C GLY A 492 -6.98 6.23 29.45
N SER A 493 -7.22 6.14 28.16
CA SER A 493 -8.21 6.96 27.47
C SER A 493 -9.64 6.64 27.95
N GLY A 494 -10.52 7.63 27.79
CA GLY A 494 -11.92 7.57 28.15
C GLY A 494 -12.31 8.53 29.27
N SER A 495 -13.48 8.28 29.85
CA SER A 495 -14.10 9.13 30.86
C SER A 495 -13.66 8.74 32.29
N TRP A 496 -13.20 9.75 33.03
CA TRP A 496 -12.74 9.65 34.40
C TRP A 496 -13.43 10.69 35.28
N LEU A 497 -13.63 10.34 36.56
CA LEU A 497 -13.90 11.28 37.63
C LEU A 497 -12.70 11.29 38.56
N LEU A 498 -12.07 12.45 38.72
CA LEU A 498 -11.02 12.64 39.70
C LEU A 498 -11.60 13.19 40.99
N THR A 499 -11.20 12.65 42.14
CA THR A 499 -11.45 13.28 43.44
C THR A 499 -10.16 13.91 43.95
N LEU A 500 -10.25 15.20 44.30
CA LEU A 500 -9.13 16.01 44.76
C LEU A 500 -9.27 16.23 46.26
N GLU A 501 -8.43 15.56 47.04
CA GLU A 501 -8.53 15.50 48.49
C GLU A 501 -7.38 16.27 49.14
N HIS A 502 -7.68 17.33 49.89
CA HIS A 502 -6.70 18.08 50.66
C HIS A 502 -7.11 18.17 52.14
N PRO A 503 -6.17 18.04 53.11
CA PRO A 503 -6.50 17.95 54.54
C PRO A 503 -7.32 19.13 55.11
N GLU A 504 -7.16 20.32 54.53
CA GLU A 504 -7.80 21.57 55.01
C GLU A 504 -8.87 22.13 54.06
N ARG A 505 -9.17 21.44 52.95
CA ARG A 505 -10.09 21.91 51.91
C ARG A 505 -11.26 20.95 51.73
N GLU A 506 -12.26 21.41 51.00
CA GLU A 506 -13.34 20.58 50.48
C GLU A 506 -12.82 19.58 49.45
N THR A 507 -13.47 18.42 49.38
CA THR A 507 -13.17 17.43 48.32
C THR A 507 -13.79 17.90 47.02
N VAL A 508 -12.98 18.08 45.99
CA VAL A 508 -13.45 18.55 44.68
C VAL A 508 -13.55 17.38 43.71
N ARG A 509 -14.68 17.32 42.98
CA ARG A 509 -14.93 16.37 41.90
C ARG A 509 -14.56 17.02 40.56
N TYR A 510 -13.69 16.38 39.80
CA TYR A 510 -13.16 16.93 38.56
C TYR A 510 -13.29 15.89 37.43
N PRO A 511 -14.32 15.98 36.57
CA PRO A 511 -14.49 15.06 35.45
C PRO A 511 -13.47 15.34 34.35
N VAL A 512 -12.90 14.28 33.80
CA VAL A 512 -11.85 14.30 32.77
C VAL A 512 -12.23 13.34 31.65
N PHE A 513 -12.07 13.76 30.39
CA PHE A 513 -12.15 12.86 29.25
C PHE A 513 -10.82 12.86 28.50
N LEU A 514 -10.08 11.76 28.56
CA LEU A 514 -8.79 11.64 27.88
C LEU A 514 -8.96 10.95 26.53
N GLU A 515 -8.58 11.63 25.48
CA GLU A 515 -8.40 11.02 24.16
C GLU A 515 -7.10 10.20 24.11
N ARG A 516 -7.00 9.23 23.19
CA ARG A 516 -5.76 8.51 22.95
C ARG A 516 -4.68 9.47 22.47
N ALA A 517 -3.50 9.40 23.07
CA ALA A 517 -2.39 10.34 22.88
C ALA A 517 -2.78 11.82 23.09
N GLY A 518 -3.96 12.08 23.69
CA GLY A 518 -4.44 13.42 23.97
C GLY A 518 -3.85 13.98 25.25
N VAL A 519 -3.83 15.31 25.35
CA VAL A 519 -3.39 16.02 26.55
C VAL A 519 -4.59 16.65 27.22
N TRP A 520 -4.77 16.35 28.50
CA TRP A 520 -5.66 17.07 29.40
C TRP A 520 -4.84 17.92 30.34
N ASP A 521 -4.82 19.22 30.08
CA ASP A 521 -4.13 20.22 30.89
C ASP A 521 -5.12 21.30 31.35
N GLY A 522 -4.80 21.97 32.45
CA GLY A 522 -5.57 23.11 32.94
C GLY A 522 -5.33 24.40 32.14
N VAL A 523 -4.77 24.33 30.92
CA VAL A 523 -4.45 25.53 30.13
C VAL A 523 -5.73 26.05 29.47
N PRO A 524 -6.08 27.33 29.66
CA PRO A 524 -7.31 27.88 29.13
C PRO A 524 -7.22 28.13 27.61
N PRO A 525 -8.36 28.33 26.90
CA PRO A 525 -8.40 28.51 25.44
C PRO A 525 -7.50 29.64 24.91
N GLU A 526 -7.33 30.70 25.69
CA GLU A 526 -6.47 31.85 25.41
C GLU A 526 -4.95 31.56 25.56
N GLY A 527 -4.59 30.38 26.06
CA GLY A 527 -3.23 29.94 26.30
C GLY A 527 -2.67 30.38 27.66
N GLY A 528 -1.36 30.20 27.86
CA GLY A 528 -0.67 30.54 29.11
C GLY A 528 -0.40 29.33 30.00
N ASP A 529 -0.24 29.58 31.30
CA ASP A 529 0.03 28.54 32.29
C ASP A 529 -1.26 27.80 32.68
N PRO A 530 -1.17 26.52 33.12
CA PRO A 530 -2.33 25.80 33.63
C PRO A 530 -2.99 26.54 34.80
N VAL A 531 -4.29 26.83 34.70
CA VAL A 531 -5.10 27.40 35.78
C VAL A 531 -5.26 26.34 36.87
N PRO A 532 -4.80 26.59 38.11
CA PRO A 532 -4.98 25.65 39.19
C PRO A 532 -6.46 25.44 39.52
N VAL A 533 -6.86 24.19 39.76
CA VAL A 533 -8.17 23.88 40.32
C VAL A 533 -8.20 24.37 41.76
N TRP A 534 -8.97 25.43 42.00
CA TRP A 534 -9.14 25.99 43.33
C TRP A 534 -9.92 25.01 44.23
N LEU A 535 -9.42 24.79 45.44
CA LEU A 535 -10.06 23.93 46.44
C LEU A 535 -10.68 24.81 47.53
N PRO A 536 -12.02 24.83 47.66
CA PRO A 536 -12.69 25.65 48.67
C PRO A 536 -12.23 25.31 50.09
N PRO A 537 -12.07 26.29 51.01
CA PRO A 537 -11.82 26.00 52.42
C PRO A 537 -12.86 25.06 53.01
N ARG A 538 -12.44 24.14 53.88
CA ARG A 538 -13.40 23.22 54.53
C ARG A 538 -14.46 24.00 55.31
N GLY A 539 -15.72 23.66 55.10
CA GLY A 539 -16.89 24.30 55.70
C GLY A 539 -17.35 25.59 55.00
N SER A 540 -16.73 26.00 53.88
CA SER A 540 -17.14 27.21 53.15
C SER A 540 -18.36 27.00 52.24
N LEU A 541 -18.72 25.75 51.97
CA LEU A 541 -19.86 25.37 51.13
C LEU A 541 -21.03 24.90 51.99
N ALA A 542 -22.24 25.35 51.68
CA ALA A 542 -23.45 24.83 52.29
C ALA A 542 -23.73 23.39 51.81
N PRO A 543 -24.54 22.58 52.54
CA PRO A 543 -24.84 21.19 52.16
C PRO A 543 -25.41 21.02 50.74
N ASP A 544 -26.14 22.03 50.26
CA ASP A 544 -26.75 22.06 48.93
C ASP A 544 -25.92 22.80 47.87
N ASP A 545 -24.72 23.27 48.22
CA ASP A 545 -23.81 23.88 47.26
C ASP A 545 -23.04 22.81 46.48
N CYS A 546 -23.06 22.94 45.16
CA CYS A 546 -22.27 22.16 44.23
C CYS A 546 -21.19 23.08 43.64
N TYR A 547 -19.94 22.89 44.06
CA TYR A 547 -18.80 23.57 43.45
C TYR A 547 -18.42 22.87 42.14
N VAL A 548 -18.45 23.64 41.05
CA VAL A 548 -18.04 23.20 39.72
C VAL A 548 -16.70 23.87 39.40
N PRO A 549 -15.59 23.10 39.34
CA PRO A 549 -14.27 23.67 39.10
C PRO A 549 -14.12 24.15 37.65
N ALA A 550 -13.29 25.18 37.47
CA ALA A 550 -12.90 25.66 36.16
C ALA A 550 -12.19 24.57 35.36
N GLY A 551 -12.34 24.59 34.05
CA GLY A 551 -11.54 23.80 33.14
C GLY A 551 -12.32 23.14 32.01
N TRP A 552 -11.58 22.39 31.19
CA TRP A 552 -12.13 21.71 30.02
C TRP A 552 -13.25 20.74 30.35
N PHE A 553 -14.18 20.61 29.42
CA PHE A 553 -15.17 19.54 29.36
C PHE A 553 -15.56 19.29 27.90
N LEU A 554 -16.17 18.13 27.64
CA LEU A 554 -16.77 17.86 26.35
C LEU A 554 -18.23 18.31 26.35
N ALA A 555 -18.57 19.19 25.42
CA ALA A 555 -19.92 19.68 25.17
C ALA A 555 -20.50 19.05 23.91
N GLY A 556 -21.79 18.71 23.93
CA GLY A 556 -22.54 18.26 22.74
C GLY A 556 -23.47 17.08 22.98
N GLU A 557 -24.21 16.76 21.92
CA GLU A 557 -25.31 15.79 21.92
C GLU A 557 -24.96 14.50 21.18
N GLU A 558 -25.73 13.45 21.45
CA GLU A 558 -25.54 12.13 20.84
C GLU A 558 -25.72 12.20 19.31
N GLY A 559 -24.81 11.56 18.55
CA GLY A 559 -24.82 11.60 17.08
C GLY A 559 -24.05 12.76 16.44
N HIS A 560 -23.55 13.69 17.24
CA HIS A 560 -22.68 14.78 16.79
C HIS A 560 -21.29 14.68 17.45
N PRO A 561 -20.22 15.20 16.81
CA PRO A 561 -18.89 15.25 17.42
C PRO A 561 -18.93 16.08 18.71
N LEU A 562 -18.41 15.52 19.80
CA LEU A 562 -18.24 16.26 21.05
C LEU A 562 -17.16 17.33 20.87
N VAL A 563 -17.42 18.54 21.37
CA VAL A 563 -16.50 19.67 21.25
C VAL A 563 -15.92 20.00 22.62
N ARG A 564 -14.60 20.11 22.70
CA ARG A 564 -13.92 20.53 23.93
C ARG A 564 -14.20 22.02 24.19
N ARG A 565 -14.74 22.34 25.36
CA ARG A 565 -15.13 23.69 25.79
C ARG A 565 -14.54 24.00 27.17
N TRP A 566 -14.28 25.27 27.43
CA TRP A 566 -13.85 25.76 28.74
C TRP A 566 -15.04 26.37 29.48
N ALA A 567 -15.11 26.14 30.79
CA ALA A 567 -16.01 26.82 31.70
C ALA A 567 -15.21 27.31 32.91
N ASP A 568 -15.53 28.51 33.38
CA ASP A 568 -14.98 29.04 34.63
C ASP A 568 -15.60 28.35 35.85
N ALA A 569 -14.97 28.53 37.01
CA ALA A 569 -15.47 27.96 38.24
C ALA A 569 -16.73 28.69 38.73
N PHE A 570 -17.70 27.95 39.22
CA PHE A 570 -18.90 28.51 39.85
C PHE A 570 -19.45 27.58 40.93
N VAL A 571 -20.32 28.13 41.77
CA VAL A 571 -21.10 27.36 42.75
C VAL A 571 -22.56 27.41 42.33
N ALA A 572 -23.19 26.25 42.21
CA ALA A 572 -24.61 26.11 41.91
C ALA A 572 -25.35 25.48 43.09
N LYS A 573 -26.60 25.86 43.32
CA LYS A 573 -27.47 25.11 44.23
C LYS A 573 -27.85 23.78 43.58
N ARG A 574 -27.79 22.69 44.36
CA ARG A 574 -28.20 21.35 43.93
C ARG A 574 -29.68 21.29 43.59
N MET A 575 -30.50 21.94 44.40
CA MET A 575 -31.95 21.95 44.26
C MET A 575 -32.41 23.23 43.56
N PRO A 576 -33.43 23.14 42.69
CA PRO A 576 -34.03 24.32 42.08
C PRO A 576 -34.72 25.20 43.14
N VAL A 577 -34.99 26.45 42.78
CA VAL A 577 -35.83 27.34 43.59
C VAL A 577 -37.23 26.73 43.70
N ASP A 578 -37.78 26.68 44.90
CA ASP A 578 -39.12 26.15 45.14
C ASP A 578 -40.18 27.26 45.17
N ASN A 579 -41.46 26.86 45.11
CA ASN A 579 -42.59 27.79 45.13
C ASN A 579 -42.61 28.63 46.41
N ALA A 580 -42.25 28.05 47.56
CA ALA A 580 -42.21 28.74 48.85
C ALA A 580 -41.22 29.91 48.85
N ALA A 581 -39.99 29.69 48.38
CA ALA A 581 -38.96 30.71 48.26
C ALA A 581 -39.36 31.79 47.27
N PHE A 582 -39.98 31.42 46.15
CA PHE A 582 -40.42 32.38 45.15
C PHE A 582 -41.60 33.25 45.64
N ILE A 583 -42.57 32.67 46.36
CA ILE A 583 -43.65 33.43 47.01
C ILE A 583 -43.08 34.41 48.04
N ALA A 584 -42.11 33.97 48.85
CA ALA A 584 -41.45 34.86 49.80
C ALA A 584 -40.75 36.06 49.14
N PHE A 585 -40.22 35.88 47.93
CA PHE A 585 -39.70 36.97 47.10
C PHE A 585 -40.81 37.94 46.66
N LEU A 586 -41.91 37.43 46.12
CA LEU A 586 -43.03 38.27 45.67
C LEU A 586 -43.64 39.06 46.83
N ASP A 587 -43.84 38.41 47.99
CA ASP A 587 -44.36 39.05 49.20
C ASP A 587 -43.45 40.15 49.72
N ASP A 588 -42.13 40.00 49.53
CA ASP A 588 -41.16 41.01 49.92
C ASP A 588 -41.21 42.26 49.03
N LEU A 589 -41.44 42.09 47.72
CA LEU A 589 -41.69 43.19 46.81
C LEU A 589 -42.96 43.95 47.23
N VAL A 590 -44.03 43.23 47.58
CA VAL A 590 -45.29 43.83 48.07
C VAL A 590 -45.03 44.64 49.34
N ARG A 591 -44.33 44.06 50.34
CA ARG A 591 -43.98 44.77 51.59
C ARG A 591 -43.10 45.99 51.38
N SER A 592 -42.30 45.99 50.30
CA SER A 592 -41.43 47.10 49.92
C SER A 592 -42.13 48.16 49.06
N GLY A 593 -43.46 48.05 48.87
CA GLY A 593 -44.26 49.00 48.09
C GLY A 593 -44.15 48.81 46.56
N GLN A 594 -43.58 47.69 46.10
CA GLN A 594 -43.36 47.38 44.67
C GLN A 594 -44.39 46.35 44.15
N GLU A 595 -45.66 46.57 44.46
CA GLU A 595 -46.74 45.63 44.15
C GLU A 595 -46.94 45.40 42.64
N GLU A 596 -46.85 46.45 41.83
CA GLU A 596 -46.94 46.35 40.38
C GLU A 596 -45.82 45.47 39.81
N ARG A 597 -44.59 45.62 40.33
CA ARG A 597 -43.45 44.79 39.96
C ARG A 597 -43.66 43.33 40.37
N ALA A 598 -44.22 43.07 41.55
CA ALA A 598 -44.54 41.71 42.01
C ALA A 598 -45.54 41.01 41.07
N LEU A 599 -46.54 41.72 40.56
CA LEU A 599 -47.51 41.20 39.59
C LEU A 599 -46.93 40.97 38.19
N GLU A 600 -45.95 41.80 37.78
CA GLU A 600 -45.25 41.68 36.52
C GLU A 600 -44.35 40.43 36.49
N VAL A 601 -43.63 40.16 37.58
CA VAL A 601 -42.67 39.04 37.68
C VAL A 601 -43.28 37.74 38.20
N CYS A 602 -44.56 37.74 38.58
CA CYS A 602 -45.24 36.53 39.02
C CYS A 602 -45.33 35.50 37.87
N PRO A 603 -44.97 34.23 38.10
CA PRO A 603 -45.11 33.17 37.10
C PRO A 603 -46.56 33.02 36.61
N ARG A 604 -46.70 32.71 35.33
CA ARG A 604 -47.98 32.74 34.61
C ARG A 604 -48.12 31.53 33.71
N ASP A 605 -49.33 30.99 33.65
CA ASP A 605 -49.63 29.93 32.70
C ASP A 605 -49.92 30.52 31.31
N ASP A 606 -48.94 30.39 30.42
CA ASP A 606 -49.00 30.81 29.01
C ASP A 606 -49.15 29.62 28.05
N PHE A 607 -49.32 28.38 28.54
CA PHE A 607 -49.39 27.18 27.69
C PHE A 607 -50.72 27.06 26.95
N ASN A 608 -51.77 27.71 27.45
CA ASN A 608 -53.09 27.70 26.84
C ASN A 608 -53.24 28.88 25.86
N LYS A 609 -52.85 28.69 24.59
CA LYS A 609 -52.79 29.71 23.51
C LYS A 609 -54.12 30.46 23.19
N ALA A 610 -55.19 30.24 23.95
CA ALA A 610 -56.49 30.91 23.79
C ALA A 610 -56.99 31.64 25.06
N GLY A 611 -56.23 31.65 26.16
CA GLY A 611 -56.58 32.32 27.41
C GLY A 611 -55.69 33.53 27.72
N ALA A 612 -56.21 34.47 28.54
CA ALA A 612 -55.38 35.52 29.11
C ALA A 612 -54.35 34.91 30.07
N SER A 613 -53.08 35.32 29.93
CA SER A 613 -51.96 34.93 30.81
C SER A 613 -52.36 35.12 32.28
N THR A 614 -52.55 34.01 33.01
CA THR A 614 -53.08 34.02 34.38
C THR A 614 -51.97 33.68 35.37
N PRO A 615 -51.79 34.46 36.45
CA PRO A 615 -50.83 34.13 37.50
C PRO A 615 -51.10 32.74 38.09
N ILE A 616 -50.05 31.94 38.28
CA ILE A 616 -50.18 30.60 38.89
C ILE A 616 -50.41 30.67 40.41
N TYR A 617 -50.16 31.83 41.01
CA TYR A 617 -50.40 32.07 42.43
C TYR A 617 -51.64 32.94 42.64
N GLY A 618 -52.42 32.60 43.66
CA GLY A 618 -53.52 33.43 44.14
C GLY A 618 -53.01 34.61 44.98
N ARG A 619 -53.87 35.62 45.17
CA ARG A 619 -53.57 36.77 46.04
C ARG A 619 -54.54 36.91 47.21
N ARG A 620 -53.98 37.28 48.36
CA ARG A 620 -54.72 37.61 49.59
C ARG A 620 -55.13 39.09 49.58
N ALA A 621 -55.97 39.47 50.54
CA ALA A 621 -56.47 40.85 50.69
C ALA A 621 -55.37 41.85 51.07
N ASP A 622 -54.31 41.40 51.75
CA ASP A 622 -53.10 42.20 52.01
C ASP A 622 -52.11 42.22 50.84
N GLY A 623 -52.45 41.53 49.74
CA GLY A 623 -51.62 41.46 48.55
C GLY A 623 -50.49 40.41 48.62
N THR A 624 -50.38 39.63 49.69
CA THR A 624 -49.45 38.51 49.66
C THR A 624 -49.93 37.39 48.74
N PHE A 625 -49.00 36.56 48.26
CA PHE A 625 -49.25 35.49 47.31
C PHE A 625 -49.44 34.14 48.03
N PHE A 626 -50.18 33.22 47.42
CA PHE A 626 -50.34 31.85 47.92
C PHE A 626 -50.54 30.85 46.77
N LEU A 627 -50.25 29.57 47.01
CA LEU A 627 -50.53 28.50 46.06
C LEU A 627 -52.04 28.27 45.95
N GLN A 628 -52.57 28.41 44.75
CA GLN A 628 -53.96 28.09 44.42
C GLN A 628 -54.01 26.81 43.57
N PRO A 629 -55.15 26.11 43.52
CA PRO A 629 -55.33 24.99 42.60
C PRO A 629 -55.15 25.46 41.15
N ASP A 630 -54.54 24.62 40.33
CA ASP A 630 -54.43 24.87 38.88
C ASP A 630 -55.78 24.63 38.16
N ALA A 631 -55.77 24.71 36.82
CA ALA A 631 -56.96 24.58 36.00
C ALA A 631 -57.64 23.21 36.11
N ASP A 632 -56.88 22.16 36.47
CA ASP A 632 -57.38 20.80 36.68
C ASP A 632 -57.82 20.56 38.14
N GLY A 633 -57.59 21.54 39.01
CA GLY A 633 -57.95 21.49 40.43
C GLY A 633 -56.86 20.88 41.32
N ASP A 634 -55.67 20.65 40.78
CA ASP A 634 -54.55 20.08 41.51
C ASP A 634 -53.84 21.17 42.34
N LEU A 635 -53.57 20.87 43.61
CA LEU A 635 -52.85 21.77 44.51
C LEU A 635 -51.37 21.46 44.51
N TRP A 636 -50.56 22.42 44.09
CA TRP A 636 -49.10 22.27 44.08
C TRP A 636 -48.54 22.41 45.50
N GLU A 637 -47.41 21.73 45.77
CA GLU A 637 -46.76 21.82 47.07
C GLU A 637 -45.76 22.99 47.13
N PRO A 638 -45.59 23.63 48.31
CA PRO A 638 -44.61 24.70 48.50
C PRO A 638 -43.16 24.31 48.18
N GLY A 639 -42.78 23.04 48.41
CA GLY A 639 -41.44 22.54 48.15
C GLY A 639 -41.17 22.10 46.71
N TRP A 640 -42.16 22.19 45.82
CA TRP A 640 -41.96 21.86 44.41
C TRP A 640 -41.18 22.97 43.70
N PRO A 641 -40.39 22.62 42.67
CA PRO A 641 -39.70 23.61 41.85
C PRO A 641 -40.69 24.61 41.25
N VAL A 642 -40.35 25.90 41.28
CA VAL A 642 -41.13 26.91 40.58
C VAL A 642 -41.00 26.74 39.07
N MET A 643 -42.13 26.81 38.37
CA MET A 643 -42.23 26.64 36.91
C MET A 643 -42.92 27.85 36.26
N MET A 644 -42.98 27.86 34.93
CA MET A 644 -43.69 28.89 34.15
C MET A 644 -43.18 30.32 34.40
N LEU A 645 -41.86 30.44 34.53
CA LEU A 645 -41.16 31.70 34.75
C LEU A 645 -40.63 32.25 33.43
N GLY A 646 -40.82 33.55 33.22
CA GLY A 646 -40.15 34.30 32.16
C GLY A 646 -38.77 34.82 32.61
N LEU A 647 -37.93 35.21 31.65
CA LEU A 647 -36.61 35.80 31.93
C LEU A 647 -36.67 36.99 32.93
N PRO A 648 -37.64 37.94 32.83
CA PRO A 648 -37.75 39.03 33.81
C PRO A 648 -37.97 38.55 35.25
N SER A 649 -38.73 37.46 35.43
CA SER A 649 -39.00 36.86 36.75
C SER A 649 -37.76 36.30 37.39
N PHE A 650 -36.96 35.57 36.61
CA PHE A 650 -35.69 35.01 37.07
C PHE A 650 -34.68 36.09 37.44
N LEU A 651 -34.51 37.10 36.58
CA LEU A 651 -33.56 38.20 36.83
C LEU A 651 -33.94 38.98 38.09
N ALA A 652 -35.23 39.22 38.31
CA ALA A 652 -35.72 39.90 39.51
C ALA A 652 -35.48 39.07 40.78
N TYR A 653 -35.77 37.76 40.75
CA TYR A 653 -35.51 36.87 41.88
C TYR A 653 -34.00 36.78 42.19
N ALA A 654 -33.16 36.66 41.17
CA ALA A 654 -31.70 36.59 41.34
C ALA A 654 -31.14 37.89 41.94
N ALA A 655 -31.58 39.06 41.46
CA ALA A 655 -31.19 40.35 42.04
C ALA A 655 -31.62 40.47 43.50
N TRP A 656 -32.88 40.15 43.80
CA TRP A 656 -33.42 40.14 45.16
C TRP A 656 -32.65 39.22 46.11
N ARG A 657 -32.26 38.04 45.61
CA ARG A 657 -31.47 37.09 46.39
C ARG A 657 -30.07 37.64 46.66
N SER A 658 -29.45 38.20 45.62
CA SER A 658 -28.11 38.78 45.69
C SER A 658 -28.00 39.92 46.69
N GLU A 659 -29.02 40.78 46.77
CA GLU A 659 -29.08 41.86 47.76
C GLU A 659 -29.15 41.34 49.20
N ARG A 660 -29.79 40.19 49.42
CA ARG A 660 -29.97 39.61 50.76
C ARG A 660 -28.74 38.91 51.30
N ASP A 661 -28.10 38.09 50.49
CA ASP A 661 -26.96 37.27 50.92
C ASP A 661 -25.61 37.79 50.45
N GLY A 662 -25.59 38.87 49.66
CA GLY A 662 -24.37 39.53 49.19
C GLY A 662 -23.61 38.73 48.13
N LEU A 663 -24.24 37.69 47.56
CA LEU A 663 -23.64 36.83 46.54
C LEU A 663 -24.20 37.16 45.15
N PRO A 664 -23.42 37.04 44.06
CA PRO A 664 -23.84 37.42 42.72
C PRO A 664 -24.66 36.30 42.04
N TRP A 665 -25.90 36.07 42.49
CA TRP A 665 -26.76 35.03 41.91
C TRP A 665 -27.12 35.32 40.45
N ARG A 666 -27.07 34.29 39.62
CA ARG A 666 -27.51 34.33 38.22
C ARG A 666 -27.97 32.95 37.75
N LEU A 667 -28.64 32.92 36.61
CA LEU A 667 -28.89 31.66 35.92
C LEU A 667 -27.57 31.13 35.31
N PRO A 668 -27.28 29.83 35.46
CA PRO A 668 -26.22 29.19 34.70
C PRO A 668 -26.61 29.10 33.22
N GLY A 669 -25.63 29.30 32.34
CA GLY A 669 -25.79 29.09 30.90
C GLY A 669 -25.94 27.60 30.56
N SER A 670 -26.32 27.30 29.31
CA SER A 670 -26.49 25.91 28.83
C SER A 670 -25.22 25.07 28.99
N TYR A 671 -24.06 25.63 28.68
CA TYR A 671 -22.76 24.97 28.83
C TYR A 671 -22.32 24.79 30.28
N GLU A 672 -22.68 25.71 31.17
CA GLU A 672 -22.39 25.58 32.60
C GLU A 672 -23.26 24.49 33.22
N TRP A 673 -24.52 24.41 32.81
CA TRP A 673 -25.40 23.28 33.14
C TRP A 673 -24.82 21.95 32.68
N GLU A 674 -24.38 21.88 31.42
CA GLU A 674 -23.78 20.67 30.89
C GLU A 674 -22.49 20.31 31.63
N LYS A 675 -21.60 21.28 31.88
CA LYS A 675 -20.39 21.09 32.69
C LYS A 675 -20.73 20.52 34.07
N ALA A 676 -21.71 21.10 34.75
CA ALA A 676 -22.15 20.65 36.07
C ALA A 676 -22.70 19.22 36.06
N ALA A 677 -23.33 18.78 34.96
CA ALA A 677 -23.91 17.44 34.85
C ALA A 677 -22.89 16.32 34.53
N ARG A 678 -21.66 16.67 34.12
CA ARG A 678 -20.64 15.70 33.67
C ARG A 678 -19.87 15.01 34.81
N GLY A 679 -20.03 15.44 36.06
CA GLY A 679 -19.30 14.92 37.21
C GLY A 679 -19.76 15.51 38.52
#